data_AF-A0AA92TTS8-F1
#
_entry.id   AF-A0AA92TTS8-F1
#
_cell.length_a   1.000
_cell.length_b   1.000
_cell.length_c   1.000
_cell.angle_alpha   90.00
_cell.angle_beta   90.00
_cell.angle_gamma   90.00
#
_symmetry.space_group_name_H-M   'P 1'
#
loop_
_entity.id
_entity.type
_entity.pdbx_description
1 polymer ?
#
loop_
_entity_poly.entity_id
_entity_poly.type
_entity_poly.pdbx_seq_one_letter_code
_entity_poly.pdbx_strand_id
1 'polypeptide(L)'
;MGGAWAQTPSKPSSGDGSADNPYKISTAAELAWFRDQVNSGNNTISATLTKDIDLSEFCHAKDGTTYTDELSWTPINWYQGTFDGNGKTISNLYINATSNYTGFFGYAYAGSIKNITFDNARVKNTGGYNFGILAGNAGSCIIENIKTLANCSVEGEDYVGGIAGVANGNISNCENRATVKGIRSLGGVVAAYSGNSITSCANYGVVTGSGESVGGIAGYFNSGTIQNSANYGDVTGTDNVGNLIGLADECNLNNVLGTGNVTATSAKLAGLLVGNIRKSSSTASGILAYNSSAKLTINGTEQTGDAVKAIGGGSLTSAEKIMAFTEEQLKSGLVANQLQKNVSGSARWGQKLNTNDYPLLGSADEVYLDGNLTMNCLGELEGTGTFTNTKPAQEGTFTFKHGDSPTHHESVDAACTVDGNIEYWECNLCHKFFSDEQMTQEVSNLVVSATGHQYDENDKCTKCQQKIPFVKLGNNPITIEKVQGERDKISGYNLYKYTAPEDGTLEVTAASGKDTYGTLWESRTAESYLTVNNSGNRPDFKITYKVAKGATYYIGAREYSGDAIEGNVTLNVKLNGLDRDLPAEMTGYGTEKKPFILKTADHLAWFRDYVNEGHPNAWAKIADDVKEIDMSTVCHKANDEKQVAELSWDPIGNPNNNTYQGTFDGNGKTIRNLYINATSDYAGFFGYAGKGSIKNITFDNAKVNSTGWFTGILAGEVDSYIVENIKTLANCSVEGKDKVGGIAGIASGIISNCENHAEVKGTASLGGILGVYYGLDNSITSCANYGAVTGTVSSVGGMVGFLGSGIIQNSANYGDVTGTLYVGNLIGNANKCNLNNVLGTGNITATSYTVYAGLLVGRISKSSSTASGILAYNSSAKLTINKTEQTDGAVKAIGEGLLTYPEGVNEADVIKAFTAEQLKSGEVAYLLAEGKALVEQAWGQQLGKDQYPVPSSDYKVVKAAQGDKDANAKDTYWATFSNPTNDVTLSVPSDRSLNVYNATVSGGKMTLTERNNQVAKEEGVLLKTDGEYVNAKANKTNELTAASSDENHLVATPAETQTVTAAAGCKLYRLTYNKAEKKEGLGFYLGVDDGKSLKATPGKAYLQVSENEAKDPSSSALARSFVFGGGNETTGIEGITIMGTDVQRHGTIEGIFDLQGRKISNPTKGIYIKNNKKVIIK
;
A
#
# COMPACT_ATOMS: atom_id res chain seq x y z
N MET A 1 49.76 36.51 -12.95
CA MET A 1 48.56 36.69 -13.81
C MET A 1 47.66 35.51 -13.48
N GLY A 2 46.55 35.58 -12.79
CA GLY A 2 45.68 36.65 -12.31
C GLY A 2 44.30 36.02 -12.15
N GLY A 3 44.24 34.86 -11.47
CA GLY A 3 43.01 34.09 -11.28
C GLY A 3 42.09 34.85 -10.32
N ALA A 4 40.89 35.17 -10.77
CA ALA A 4 39.85 35.76 -9.94
C ALA A 4 39.65 34.87 -8.70
N TRP A 5 39.90 35.44 -7.52
CA TRP A 5 39.61 34.76 -6.27
C TRP A 5 38.09 34.63 -6.19
N ALA A 6 37.55 33.42 -6.30
CA ALA A 6 36.13 33.18 -6.00
C ALA A 6 35.85 33.77 -4.61
N GLN A 7 34.85 34.66 -4.51
CA GLN A 7 34.51 35.27 -3.23
C GLN A 7 34.13 34.19 -2.23
N THR A 8 34.65 34.29 -1.00
CA THR A 8 34.32 33.33 0.06
C THR A 8 32.90 33.58 0.57
N PRO A 9 32.09 32.53 0.82
CA PRO A 9 30.78 32.69 1.43
C PRO A 9 30.84 33.51 2.71
N SER A 10 29.93 34.48 2.88
CA SER A 10 29.89 35.38 4.04
C SER A 10 28.52 35.34 4.71
N LYS A 11 28.49 35.35 6.05
CA LYS A 11 27.20 35.32 6.78
C LYS A 11 26.45 36.65 6.61
N PRO A 12 25.12 36.64 6.32
CA PRO A 12 24.29 37.84 6.32
C PRO A 12 24.39 38.64 7.62
N SER A 13 24.44 39.96 7.50
CA SER A 13 24.57 40.88 8.65
C SER A 13 23.27 41.10 9.45
N SER A 14 22.12 40.62 8.94
CA SER A 14 20.80 40.82 9.55
C SER A 14 19.88 39.61 9.33
N GLY A 15 18.96 39.40 10.27
CA GLY A 15 18.10 38.21 10.38
C GLY A 15 18.74 37.07 11.17
N ASP A 16 17.91 36.21 11.76
CA ASP A 16 18.35 35.00 12.50
C ASP A 16 17.96 33.69 11.77
N GLY A 17 17.22 33.80 10.67
CA GLY A 17 16.82 32.65 9.85
C GLY A 17 15.50 32.01 10.31
N SER A 18 14.83 32.53 11.34
CA SER A 18 13.45 32.15 11.65
C SER A 18 12.47 32.69 10.60
N ALA A 19 11.24 32.14 10.57
CA ALA A 19 10.20 32.62 9.66
C ALA A 19 9.80 34.09 9.92
N ASP A 20 9.82 34.52 11.20
CA ASP A 20 9.48 35.89 11.59
C ASP A 20 10.64 36.88 11.33
N ASN A 21 11.88 36.39 11.37
CA ASN A 21 13.09 37.20 11.17
C ASN A 21 14.09 36.52 10.21
N PRO A 22 13.71 36.37 8.92
CA PRO A 22 14.52 35.66 7.94
C PRO A 22 15.83 36.38 7.64
N TYR A 23 16.87 35.62 7.26
CA TYR A 23 18.17 36.18 6.85
C TYR A 23 18.01 37.16 5.69
N LYS A 24 18.60 38.35 5.80
CA LYS A 24 18.53 39.41 4.79
C LYS A 24 19.73 39.34 3.86
N ILE A 25 19.53 38.80 2.67
CA ILE A 25 20.59 38.54 1.68
C ILE A 25 20.68 39.72 0.71
N SER A 26 21.88 40.26 0.51
CA SER A 26 22.14 41.43 -0.34
C SER A 26 23.27 41.23 -1.35
N THR A 27 24.00 40.10 -1.24
CA THR A 27 25.15 39.75 -2.08
C THR A 27 25.18 38.26 -2.44
N ALA A 28 25.91 37.89 -3.49
CA ALA A 28 26.08 36.49 -3.90
C ALA A 28 26.85 35.65 -2.86
N ALA A 29 27.81 36.26 -2.15
CA ALA A 29 28.54 35.60 -1.06
C ALA A 29 27.63 35.23 0.12
N GLU A 30 26.67 36.10 0.45
CA GLU A 30 25.63 35.83 1.47
C GLU A 30 24.68 34.71 1.04
N LEU A 31 24.33 34.67 -0.25
CA LEU A 31 23.50 33.60 -0.81
C LEU A 31 24.22 32.25 -0.85
N ALA A 32 25.51 32.24 -1.20
CA ALA A 32 26.36 31.06 -1.15
C ALA A 32 26.48 30.53 0.30
N TRP A 33 26.62 31.41 1.28
CA TRP A 33 26.63 31.01 2.69
C TRP A 33 25.30 30.39 3.11
N PHE A 34 24.17 30.99 2.71
CA PHE A 34 22.84 30.44 3.00
C PHE A 34 22.67 29.03 2.42
N ARG A 35 23.06 28.82 1.17
CA ARG A 35 23.11 27.49 0.55
C ARG A 35 23.91 26.50 1.40
N ASP A 36 25.11 26.87 1.83
CA ASP A 36 25.99 25.99 2.59
C ASP A 36 25.40 25.65 3.97
N GLN A 37 24.65 26.57 4.59
CA GLN A 37 23.93 26.31 5.84
C GLN A 37 22.79 25.31 5.64
N VAL A 38 21.97 25.49 4.60
CA VAL A 38 20.90 24.54 4.28
C VAL A 38 21.49 23.16 3.99
N ASN A 39 22.52 23.10 3.15
CA ASN A 39 23.17 21.85 2.72
C ASN A 39 23.93 21.13 3.86
N SER A 40 24.21 21.81 4.98
CA SER A 40 24.79 21.19 6.20
C SER A 40 23.74 20.73 7.21
N GLY A 41 22.45 20.84 6.88
CA GLY A 41 21.35 20.29 7.66
C GLY A 41 20.41 21.32 8.29
N ASN A 42 20.70 22.62 8.18
CA ASN A 42 19.82 23.68 8.67
C ASN A 42 18.70 23.96 7.67
N ASN A 43 17.84 22.98 7.41
CA ASN A 43 16.91 22.98 6.30
C ASN A 43 15.67 23.88 6.46
N THR A 44 15.32 24.31 7.68
CA THR A 44 14.13 25.13 7.95
C THR A 44 14.40 26.65 7.94
N ILE A 45 15.65 27.07 7.77
CA ILE A 45 15.99 28.49 7.83
C ILE A 45 15.36 29.27 6.67
N SER A 46 14.91 30.48 6.96
CA SER A 46 14.23 31.36 6.00
C SER A 46 15.12 32.52 5.60
N ALA A 47 14.96 32.99 4.36
CA ALA A 47 15.71 34.11 3.82
C ALA A 47 14.85 35.05 2.97
N THR A 48 15.25 36.31 2.92
CA THR A 48 14.66 37.34 2.06
C THR A 48 15.76 38.07 1.29
N LEU A 49 15.61 38.18 -0.03
CA LEU A 49 16.50 39.04 -0.83
C LEU A 49 16.18 40.52 -0.60
N THR A 50 17.22 41.33 -0.47
CA THR A 50 17.11 42.79 -0.30
C THR A 50 17.65 43.55 -1.51
N LYS A 51 18.46 42.88 -2.34
CA LYS A 51 19.01 43.39 -3.60
C LYS A 51 18.99 42.28 -4.65
N ASP A 52 19.14 42.68 -5.91
CA ASP A 52 19.39 41.74 -7.00
C ASP A 52 20.76 41.06 -6.80
N ILE A 53 20.86 39.80 -7.18
CA ILE A 53 22.02 38.94 -6.96
C ILE A 53 22.59 38.48 -8.29
N ASP A 54 23.84 38.82 -8.58
CA ASP A 54 24.59 38.29 -9.73
C ASP A 54 25.47 37.12 -9.28
N LEU A 55 25.25 35.94 -9.86
CA LEU A 55 26.01 34.72 -9.55
C LEU A 55 27.24 34.50 -10.45
N SER A 56 27.59 35.44 -11.34
CA SER A 56 28.70 35.29 -12.28
C SER A 56 30.06 34.96 -11.61
N GLU A 57 30.32 35.45 -10.40
CA GLU A 57 31.53 35.13 -9.63
C GLU A 57 31.49 33.75 -8.94
N PHE A 58 30.31 33.11 -8.84
CA PHE A 58 30.08 31.84 -8.15
C PHE A 58 29.72 30.69 -9.08
N CYS A 59 29.25 30.97 -10.29
CA CYS A 59 29.03 30.00 -11.33
C CYS A 59 29.06 30.65 -12.72
N HIS A 60 29.73 30.00 -13.66
CA HIS A 60 29.86 30.43 -15.05
C HIS A 60 30.32 29.26 -15.93
N ALA A 61 29.94 29.32 -17.20
CA ALA A 61 30.51 28.44 -18.21
C ALA A 61 32.00 28.75 -18.43
N LYS A 62 32.75 27.78 -18.94
CA LYS A 62 34.14 28.00 -19.38
C LYS A 62 34.20 29.09 -20.46
N ASP A 63 35.07 30.09 -20.26
CA ASP A 63 35.36 31.12 -21.27
C ASP A 63 36.83 31.11 -21.67
N GLY A 64 37.09 30.64 -22.89
CA GLY A 64 38.42 30.54 -23.48
C GLY A 64 39.04 31.89 -23.86
N THR A 65 38.28 32.99 -23.87
CA THR A 65 38.78 34.33 -24.14
C THR A 65 39.34 35.01 -22.90
N THR A 66 38.80 34.67 -21.72
CA THR A 66 39.25 35.16 -20.41
C THR A 66 40.07 34.12 -19.63
N TYR A 67 40.26 32.92 -20.18
CA TYR A 67 40.93 31.76 -19.55
C TYR A 67 40.32 31.40 -18.18
N THR A 68 39.00 31.51 -18.05
CA THR A 68 38.26 31.11 -16.85
C THR A 68 37.76 29.68 -16.99
N ASP A 69 38.01 28.85 -15.97
CA ASP A 69 37.52 27.48 -15.91
C ASP A 69 36.01 27.43 -15.64
N GLU A 70 35.36 26.32 -15.98
CA GLU A 70 33.94 26.15 -15.69
C GLU A 70 33.70 26.02 -14.18
N LEU A 71 32.69 26.74 -13.67
CA LEU A 71 32.23 26.64 -12.30
C LEU A 71 30.70 26.48 -12.27
N SER A 72 30.20 25.35 -11.77
CA SER A 72 28.75 25.09 -11.68
C SER A 72 28.20 25.46 -10.31
N TRP A 73 27.01 26.06 -10.27
CA TRP A 73 26.28 26.26 -9.00
C TRP A 73 25.94 24.91 -8.37
N THR A 74 26.17 24.82 -7.06
CA THR A 74 25.74 23.67 -6.25
C THR A 74 24.31 23.92 -5.78
N PRO A 75 23.34 23.06 -6.11
CA PRO A 75 21.95 23.27 -5.70
C PRO A 75 21.75 23.36 -4.17
N ILE A 76 20.76 24.14 -3.74
CA ILE A 76 20.27 24.14 -2.36
C ILE A 76 19.38 22.90 -2.18
N ASN A 77 19.79 21.96 -1.31
CA ASN A 77 19.17 20.65 -1.18
C ASN A 77 18.44 20.48 0.15
N TRP A 78 17.37 19.69 0.13
CA TRP A 78 16.52 19.38 1.29
C TRP A 78 15.90 20.60 1.97
N TYR A 79 15.55 21.65 1.21
CA TYR A 79 15.03 22.90 1.77
C TYR A 79 13.58 22.80 2.26
N GLN A 80 13.29 23.30 3.46
CA GLN A 80 11.94 23.28 4.08
C GLN A 80 11.48 24.66 4.62
N GLY A 81 12.31 25.69 4.49
CA GLY A 81 12.04 27.05 4.98
C GLY A 81 11.21 27.91 4.02
N THR A 82 11.17 29.22 4.29
CA THR A 82 10.63 30.22 3.36
C THR A 82 11.74 31.02 2.71
N PHE A 83 11.85 30.95 1.38
CA PHE A 83 12.76 31.77 0.59
C PHE A 83 11.96 32.81 -0.21
N ASP A 84 12.04 34.06 0.21
CA ASP A 84 11.35 35.18 -0.43
C ASP A 84 12.32 36.04 -1.23
N GLY A 85 12.25 35.96 -2.55
CA GLY A 85 13.01 36.81 -3.45
C GLY A 85 12.63 38.29 -3.37
N ASN A 86 11.50 38.64 -2.74
CA ASN A 86 11.04 40.02 -2.54
C ASN A 86 11.03 40.86 -3.83
N GLY A 87 10.70 40.21 -4.96
CA GLY A 87 10.67 40.81 -6.29
C GLY A 87 12.05 41.11 -6.89
N LYS A 88 13.13 40.54 -6.33
CA LYS A 88 14.51 40.70 -6.80
C LYS A 88 14.87 39.69 -7.88
N THR A 89 15.91 40.05 -8.62
CA THR A 89 16.45 39.25 -9.71
C THR A 89 17.66 38.44 -9.26
N ILE A 90 17.74 37.17 -9.66
CA ILE A 90 18.94 36.34 -9.63
C ILE A 90 19.43 36.20 -11.06
N SER A 91 20.60 36.79 -11.35
CA SER A 91 21.20 36.80 -12.68
C SER A 91 22.35 35.79 -12.79
N ASN A 92 22.55 35.28 -14.01
CA ASN A 92 23.71 34.46 -14.40
C ASN A 92 23.85 33.14 -13.63
N LEU A 93 22.73 32.55 -13.18
CA LEU A 93 22.74 31.20 -12.64
C LEU A 93 23.23 30.22 -13.73
N TYR A 94 24.34 29.55 -13.49
CA TYR A 94 24.87 28.51 -14.37
C TYR A 94 24.97 27.19 -13.63
N ILE A 95 24.31 26.17 -14.16
CA ILE A 95 24.42 24.80 -13.66
C ILE A 95 24.77 23.87 -14.83
N ASN A 96 25.87 23.15 -14.71
CA ASN A 96 26.25 22.05 -15.59
C ASN A 96 26.53 20.82 -14.71
N ALA A 97 25.57 19.90 -14.65
CA ALA A 97 25.62 18.77 -13.74
C ALA A 97 25.36 17.43 -14.46
N THR A 98 25.66 16.33 -13.78
CA THR A 98 25.31 14.95 -14.18
C THR A 98 24.55 14.21 -13.07
N SER A 99 24.08 14.96 -12.07
CA SER A 99 23.38 14.42 -10.89
C SER A 99 21.87 14.69 -10.99
N ASN A 100 21.08 13.89 -10.27
CA ASN A 100 19.64 14.11 -10.15
C ASN A 100 19.34 15.41 -9.42
N TYR A 101 18.11 15.91 -9.57
CA TYR A 101 17.59 17.07 -8.84
C TYR A 101 18.39 18.34 -9.12
N THR A 102 18.35 18.79 -10.38
CA THR A 102 19.13 19.95 -10.81
C THR A 102 18.24 21.20 -10.92
N GLY A 103 18.63 22.24 -10.18
CA GLY A 103 18.02 23.56 -10.22
C GLY A 103 18.69 24.49 -9.20
N PHE A 104 18.22 25.73 -9.08
CA PHE A 104 18.69 26.63 -8.03
C PHE A 104 18.54 25.98 -6.64
N PHE A 105 17.38 25.37 -6.42
CA PHE A 105 17.14 24.33 -5.43
C PHE A 105 17.20 22.95 -6.11
N GLY A 106 17.88 21.99 -5.49
CA GLY A 106 17.84 20.63 -6.00
C GLY A 106 16.57 19.94 -5.53
N TYR A 107 16.37 19.91 -4.21
CA TYR A 107 15.19 19.34 -3.57
C TYR A 107 14.62 20.32 -2.53
N ALA A 108 13.36 20.72 -2.70
CA ALA A 108 12.59 21.47 -1.71
C ALA A 108 11.38 20.64 -1.26
N TYR A 109 11.07 20.64 0.03
CA TYR A 109 10.03 19.80 0.61
C TYR A 109 9.40 20.48 1.82
N ALA A 110 8.09 20.72 1.77
CA ALA A 110 7.41 21.63 2.70
C ALA A 110 8.03 23.05 2.67
N GLY A 111 7.27 24.07 3.10
CA GLY A 111 7.70 25.47 3.01
C GLY A 111 7.30 26.18 1.71
N SER A 112 7.94 27.32 1.42
CA SER A 112 7.55 28.21 0.31
C SER A 112 8.76 28.90 -0.34
N ILE A 113 8.77 28.93 -1.67
CA ILE A 113 9.76 29.69 -2.46
C ILE A 113 9.01 30.64 -3.37
N LYS A 114 9.28 31.95 -3.24
CA LYS A 114 8.46 32.96 -3.90
C LYS A 114 9.18 34.23 -4.33
N ASN A 115 8.56 34.97 -5.25
CA ASN A 115 8.91 36.35 -5.64
C ASN A 115 10.32 36.51 -6.24
N ILE A 116 10.72 35.61 -7.15
CA ILE A 116 12.06 35.62 -7.77
C ILE A 116 11.93 35.79 -9.28
N THR A 117 12.75 36.68 -9.85
CA THR A 117 13.01 36.73 -11.30
C THR A 117 14.37 36.11 -11.61
N PHE A 118 14.44 35.19 -12.56
CA PHE A 118 15.70 34.65 -13.09
C PHE A 118 16.03 35.29 -14.43
N ASP A 119 17.25 35.82 -14.53
CA ASP A 119 17.82 36.44 -15.72
C ASP A 119 19.09 35.71 -16.16
N ASN A 120 19.17 35.35 -17.45
CA ASN A 120 20.29 34.58 -18.02
C ASN A 120 20.62 33.29 -17.24
N ALA A 121 19.61 32.61 -16.71
CA ALA A 121 19.77 31.33 -16.02
C ALA A 121 19.91 30.19 -17.04
N ARG A 122 20.97 29.41 -16.94
CA ARG A 122 21.27 28.28 -17.83
C ARG A 122 21.48 27.03 -17.00
N VAL A 123 20.51 26.14 -17.08
CA VAL A 123 20.57 24.83 -16.44
C VAL A 123 20.74 23.78 -17.53
N LYS A 124 21.89 23.12 -17.53
CA LYS A 124 22.18 22.00 -18.42
C LYS A 124 22.56 20.79 -17.59
N ASN A 125 22.00 19.65 -17.94
CA ASN A 125 22.40 18.39 -17.36
C ASN A 125 22.41 17.27 -18.41
N THR A 126 23.49 16.48 -18.43
CA THR A 126 23.71 15.40 -19.41
C THR A 126 23.59 14.00 -18.78
N GLY A 127 22.90 13.87 -17.65
CA GLY A 127 22.57 12.60 -16.98
C GLY A 127 21.77 12.77 -15.67
N GLY A 128 20.69 12.02 -15.51
CA GLY A 128 19.88 12.00 -14.28
C GLY A 128 18.41 12.38 -14.51
N TYR A 129 17.68 12.70 -13.44
CA TYR A 129 16.25 13.04 -13.51
C TYR A 129 15.89 14.27 -12.65
N ASN A 130 14.80 14.94 -13.05
CA ASN A 130 14.17 16.13 -12.43
C ASN A 130 15.00 17.42 -12.57
N PHE A 131 14.56 18.29 -13.48
CA PHE A 131 15.27 19.50 -13.87
C PHE A 131 14.34 20.71 -13.90
N GLY A 132 14.79 21.82 -13.33
CA GLY A 132 14.14 23.11 -13.48
C GLY A 132 15.04 24.27 -13.09
N ILE A 133 14.74 25.48 -13.58
CA ILE A 133 15.54 26.66 -13.22
C ILE A 133 15.44 26.95 -11.73
N LEU A 134 14.23 26.92 -11.18
CA LEU A 134 14.01 27.10 -9.75
C LEU A 134 14.35 25.83 -8.97
N ALA A 135 13.74 24.70 -9.35
CA ALA A 135 13.81 23.48 -8.56
C ALA A 135 13.93 22.23 -9.43
N GLY A 136 14.82 21.31 -9.07
CA GLY A 136 14.79 19.95 -9.61
C GLY A 136 13.50 19.25 -9.19
N ASN A 137 13.32 19.06 -7.88
CA ASN A 137 12.10 18.54 -7.27
C ASN A 137 11.62 19.47 -6.16
N ALA A 138 10.39 19.96 -6.28
CA ALA A 138 9.77 20.87 -5.33
C ALA A 138 8.89 20.18 -4.29
N GLY A 139 8.75 18.85 -4.30
CA GLY A 139 7.99 18.10 -3.29
C GLY A 139 6.62 18.73 -3.02
N SER A 140 6.25 18.87 -1.75
CA SER A 140 5.05 19.60 -1.31
C SER A 140 5.27 21.12 -1.12
N CYS A 141 6.40 21.68 -1.54
CA CYS A 141 6.71 23.11 -1.40
C CYS A 141 5.76 23.97 -2.24
N ILE A 142 5.37 25.14 -1.71
CA ILE A 142 4.55 26.12 -2.42
C ILE A 142 5.46 27.01 -3.27
N ILE A 143 5.26 27.00 -4.58
CA ILE A 143 5.95 27.87 -5.52
C ILE A 143 5.02 29.02 -5.91
N GLU A 144 5.49 30.26 -5.74
CA GLU A 144 4.67 31.44 -6.03
C GLU A 144 5.47 32.56 -6.70
N ASN A 145 4.92 33.21 -7.72
CA ASN A 145 5.50 34.43 -8.31
C ASN A 145 6.98 34.25 -8.75
N ILE A 146 7.23 33.19 -9.52
CA ILE A 146 8.53 32.89 -10.12
C ILE A 146 8.50 33.24 -11.59
N LYS A 147 9.47 34.03 -12.04
CA LYS A 147 9.58 34.49 -13.41
C LYS A 147 10.92 34.11 -14.03
N THR A 148 10.94 33.61 -15.25
CA THR A 148 12.16 33.45 -16.05
C THR A 148 12.12 34.42 -17.23
N LEU A 149 13.26 35.02 -17.58
CA LEU A 149 13.41 35.87 -18.77
C LEU A 149 13.74 35.04 -20.02
N ALA A 150 13.61 35.66 -21.20
CA ALA A 150 13.72 34.98 -22.49
C ALA A 150 15.14 34.45 -22.81
N ASN A 151 16.16 34.98 -22.13
CA ASN A 151 17.54 34.52 -22.23
C ASN A 151 17.87 33.33 -21.31
N CYS A 152 16.89 32.82 -20.57
CA CYS A 152 17.05 31.62 -19.75
C CYS A 152 16.84 30.35 -20.57
N SER A 153 17.44 29.24 -20.13
CA SER A 153 17.28 27.93 -20.76
C SER A 153 17.44 26.79 -19.76
N VAL A 154 16.65 25.72 -19.95
CA VAL A 154 16.81 24.44 -19.26
C VAL A 154 16.88 23.30 -20.26
N GLU A 155 17.91 22.46 -20.13
CA GLU A 155 18.17 21.28 -20.97
C GLU A 155 18.51 20.09 -20.07
N GLY A 156 17.75 19.01 -20.16
CA GLY A 156 17.95 17.78 -19.38
C GLY A 156 17.36 16.54 -20.06
N GLU A 157 17.52 15.36 -19.46
CA GLU A 157 17.02 14.10 -20.04
C GLU A 157 15.57 13.82 -19.60
N ASP A 158 15.37 13.50 -18.31
CA ASP A 158 14.09 13.08 -17.74
C ASP A 158 13.45 14.12 -16.80
N TYR A 159 12.17 14.43 -17.03
CA TYR A 159 11.39 15.40 -16.24
C TYR A 159 12.00 16.80 -16.23
N VAL A 160 11.88 17.51 -17.36
CA VAL A 160 12.39 18.88 -17.53
C VAL A 160 11.25 19.90 -17.49
N GLY A 161 11.24 20.76 -16.48
CA GLY A 161 10.31 21.87 -16.37
C GLY A 161 11.01 23.22 -16.49
N GLY A 162 10.38 24.21 -17.11
CA GLY A 162 10.95 25.57 -17.17
C GLY A 162 11.19 26.18 -15.78
N ILE A 163 10.29 25.91 -14.83
CA ILE A 163 10.42 26.34 -13.43
C ILE A 163 10.82 25.18 -12.54
N ALA A 164 10.08 24.06 -12.57
CA ALA A 164 10.34 22.91 -11.71
C ALA A 164 10.27 21.57 -12.45
N GLY A 165 11.17 20.63 -12.17
CA GLY A 165 11.08 19.28 -12.76
C GLY A 165 9.84 18.53 -12.28
N VAL A 166 9.71 18.36 -10.96
CA VAL A 166 8.57 17.69 -10.32
C VAL A 166 8.01 18.55 -9.19
N ALA A 167 6.68 18.59 -9.06
CA ALA A 167 6.02 19.26 -7.94
C ALA A 167 4.72 18.57 -7.51
N ASN A 168 4.48 18.57 -6.20
CA ASN A 168 3.27 18.07 -5.53
C ASN A 168 2.58 19.19 -4.70
N GLY A 169 3.26 20.33 -4.49
CA GLY A 169 2.67 21.53 -3.89
C GLY A 169 1.90 22.39 -4.89
N ASN A 170 1.34 23.49 -4.41
CA ASN A 170 0.70 24.49 -5.28
C ASN A 170 1.76 25.29 -6.05
N ILE A 171 1.52 25.48 -7.35
CA ILE A 171 2.31 26.40 -8.19
C ILE A 171 1.39 27.55 -8.58
N SER A 172 1.79 28.79 -8.28
CA SER A 172 0.94 29.96 -8.52
C SER A 172 1.68 31.17 -9.07
N ASN A 173 1.02 31.95 -9.92
CA ASN A 173 1.53 33.24 -10.42
C ASN A 173 2.91 33.14 -11.11
N CYS A 174 3.23 32.01 -11.73
CA CYS A 174 4.56 31.79 -12.31
C CYS A 174 4.59 31.98 -13.83
N GLU A 175 5.69 32.53 -14.34
CA GLU A 175 5.89 32.83 -15.75
C GLU A 175 7.19 32.22 -16.26
N ASN A 176 7.10 31.30 -17.21
CA ASN A 176 8.27 30.79 -17.91
C ASN A 176 8.44 31.47 -19.27
N ARG A 177 9.59 32.12 -19.52
CA ARG A 177 10.04 32.53 -20.86
C ARG A 177 11.28 31.77 -21.32
N ALA A 178 11.81 30.87 -20.50
CA ALA A 178 12.98 30.09 -20.82
C ALA A 178 12.67 29.02 -21.88
N THR A 179 13.66 28.72 -22.73
CA THR A 179 13.57 27.56 -23.62
C THR A 179 13.71 26.27 -22.81
N VAL A 180 12.82 25.29 -23.03
CA VAL A 180 12.80 24.00 -22.33
C VAL A 180 13.09 22.87 -23.32
N LYS A 181 14.17 22.11 -23.07
CA LYS A 181 14.57 20.97 -23.92
C LYS A 181 14.81 19.71 -23.11
N GLY A 182 14.43 18.56 -23.67
CA GLY A 182 14.75 17.28 -23.06
C GLY A 182 14.19 16.05 -23.77
N ILE A 183 14.13 14.93 -23.06
CA ILE A 183 13.79 13.62 -23.62
C ILE A 183 12.40 13.19 -23.14
N ARG A 184 12.21 12.59 -21.95
CA ARG A 184 10.96 11.89 -21.58
C ARG A 184 9.73 12.77 -21.40
N SER A 185 9.71 13.59 -20.34
CA SER A 185 8.54 14.36 -19.92
C SER A 185 8.94 15.82 -19.73
N LEU A 186 8.24 16.73 -20.40
CA LEU A 186 8.60 18.14 -20.43
C LEU A 186 7.39 19.03 -20.20
N GLY A 187 7.56 20.07 -19.39
CA GLY A 187 6.57 21.11 -19.15
C GLY A 187 7.17 22.50 -19.24
N GLY A 188 6.49 23.46 -19.85
CA GLY A 188 6.97 24.85 -19.80
C GLY A 188 7.00 25.41 -18.38
N VAL A 189 6.12 24.95 -17.48
CA VAL A 189 6.15 25.30 -16.05
C VAL A 189 6.70 24.13 -15.22
N VAL A 190 6.07 22.96 -15.32
CA VAL A 190 6.43 21.78 -14.52
C VAL A 190 6.43 20.49 -15.36
N ALA A 191 7.46 19.66 -15.25
CA ALA A 191 7.51 18.44 -16.07
C ALA A 191 6.50 17.38 -15.62
N ALA A 192 6.42 17.12 -14.30
CA ALA A 192 5.44 16.22 -13.71
C ALA A 192 4.76 16.81 -12.47
N TYR A 193 3.43 16.74 -12.44
CA TYR A 193 2.62 17.33 -11.38
C TYR A 193 1.70 16.30 -10.70
N SER A 194 1.69 16.30 -9.36
CA SER A 194 0.77 15.48 -8.56
C SER A 194 0.24 16.21 -7.31
N GLY A 195 -0.01 17.52 -7.45
CA GLY A 195 -0.52 18.37 -6.37
C GLY A 195 -1.98 18.82 -6.55
N ASN A 196 -2.40 19.81 -5.77
CA ASN A 196 -3.78 20.30 -5.79
C ASN A 196 -4.06 21.24 -6.99
N SER A 197 -3.23 22.26 -7.21
CA SER A 197 -3.46 23.27 -8.25
C SER A 197 -2.21 23.91 -8.85
N ILE A 198 -2.29 24.16 -10.17
CA ILE A 198 -1.45 25.11 -10.91
C ILE A 198 -2.35 26.29 -11.28
N THR A 199 -2.04 27.48 -10.76
CA THR A 199 -2.94 28.66 -10.83
C THR A 199 -2.21 29.88 -11.38
N SER A 200 -2.83 30.63 -12.29
CA SER A 200 -2.24 31.89 -12.75
C SER A 200 -0.84 31.73 -13.36
N CYS A 201 -0.58 30.61 -14.04
CA CYS A 201 0.73 30.32 -14.61
C CYS A 201 0.75 30.51 -16.13
N ALA A 202 1.84 31.07 -16.65
CA ALA A 202 2.02 31.29 -18.07
C ALA A 202 3.33 30.70 -18.59
N ASN A 203 3.29 30.07 -19.76
CA ASN A 203 4.48 29.71 -20.51
C ASN A 203 4.53 30.46 -21.85
N TYR A 204 5.63 31.16 -22.10
CA TYR A 204 5.98 31.80 -23.37
C TYR A 204 7.18 31.12 -24.04
N GLY A 205 7.94 30.31 -23.28
CA GLY A 205 9.11 29.62 -23.77
C GLY A 205 8.77 28.47 -24.70
N VAL A 206 9.61 28.21 -25.69
CA VAL A 206 9.48 27.04 -26.58
C VAL A 206 9.80 25.77 -25.78
N VAL A 207 8.96 24.75 -25.91
CA VAL A 207 9.14 23.43 -25.27
C VAL A 207 9.40 22.39 -26.35
N THR A 208 10.57 21.75 -26.34
CA THR A 208 10.98 20.76 -27.35
C THR A 208 11.47 19.48 -26.69
N GLY A 209 10.69 18.41 -26.81
CA GLY A 209 11.00 17.08 -26.27
C GLY A 209 11.10 16.01 -27.35
N SER A 210 11.85 14.94 -27.08
CA SER A 210 11.94 13.75 -27.95
C SER A 210 11.25 12.50 -27.38
N GLY A 211 10.50 12.63 -26.29
CA GLY A 211 9.91 11.49 -25.55
C GLY A 211 8.39 11.55 -25.36
N GLU A 212 7.95 10.89 -24.30
CA GLU A 212 6.59 10.35 -24.13
C GLU A 212 5.51 11.41 -23.91
N SER A 213 5.78 12.49 -23.17
CA SER A 213 4.75 13.45 -22.73
C SER A 213 5.27 14.89 -22.68
N VAL A 214 4.80 15.74 -23.59
CA VAL A 214 5.27 17.14 -23.70
C VAL A 214 4.08 18.10 -23.65
N GLY A 215 4.11 19.04 -22.71
CA GLY A 215 3.09 20.08 -22.59
C GLY A 215 3.66 21.47 -22.35
N GLY A 216 2.93 22.50 -22.73
CA GLY A 216 3.36 23.89 -22.52
C GLY A 216 3.24 24.37 -21.07
N ILE A 217 2.34 23.80 -20.27
CA ILE A 217 2.31 24.01 -18.80
C ILE A 217 2.89 22.78 -18.10
N ALA A 218 2.31 21.61 -18.36
CA ALA A 218 2.67 20.35 -17.70
C ALA A 218 2.92 19.22 -18.68
N GLY A 219 4.02 18.46 -18.51
CA GLY A 219 4.29 17.28 -19.32
C GLY A 219 3.37 16.12 -18.97
N TYR A 220 3.55 15.60 -17.75
CA TYR A 220 2.71 14.59 -17.13
C TYR A 220 1.91 15.19 -15.95
N PHE A 221 0.61 14.96 -15.94
CA PHE A 221 -0.31 15.51 -14.95
C PHE A 221 -1.14 14.38 -14.33
N ASN A 222 -0.81 13.97 -13.09
CA ASN A 222 -1.47 12.85 -12.44
C ASN A 222 -2.91 13.22 -12.03
N SER A 223 -3.05 14.27 -11.23
CA SER A 223 -4.34 14.80 -10.76
C SER A 223 -4.19 16.25 -10.32
N GLY A 224 -5.32 16.96 -10.21
CA GLY A 224 -5.38 18.35 -9.74
C GLY A 224 -6.09 19.30 -10.72
N THR A 225 -5.97 20.59 -10.44
CA THR A 225 -6.59 21.65 -11.25
C THR A 225 -5.56 22.54 -11.92
N ILE A 226 -5.71 22.81 -13.22
CA ILE A 226 -5.02 23.92 -13.89
C ILE A 226 -6.04 25.04 -14.10
N GLN A 227 -5.79 26.19 -13.48
CA GLN A 227 -6.72 27.32 -13.51
C GLN A 227 -6.06 28.64 -13.89
N ASN A 228 -6.78 29.49 -14.63
CA ASN A 228 -6.34 30.83 -15.04
C ASN A 228 -4.93 30.82 -15.66
N SER A 229 -4.62 29.81 -16.47
CA SER A 229 -3.25 29.56 -16.93
C SER A 229 -3.18 29.49 -18.45
N ALA A 230 -2.02 29.81 -19.01
CA ALA A 230 -1.87 30.01 -20.44
C ALA A 230 -0.56 29.43 -21.00
N ASN A 231 -0.63 28.80 -22.17
CA ASN A 231 0.56 28.52 -22.95
C ASN A 231 0.53 29.27 -24.29
N TYR A 232 1.55 30.11 -24.47
CA TYR A 232 1.80 30.90 -25.68
C TYR A 232 2.95 30.33 -26.52
N GLY A 233 3.85 29.55 -25.90
CA GLY A 233 5.02 28.98 -26.58
C GLY A 233 4.68 27.75 -27.43
N ASP A 234 5.45 27.55 -28.49
CA ASP A 234 5.34 26.35 -29.34
C ASP A 234 5.78 25.09 -28.58
N VAL A 235 5.06 24.00 -28.81
CA VAL A 235 5.27 22.70 -28.15
C VAL A 235 5.57 21.64 -29.19
N THR A 236 6.72 20.98 -29.07
CA THR A 236 7.15 19.88 -29.95
C THR A 236 7.48 18.63 -29.12
N GLY A 237 6.91 17.48 -29.46
CA GLY A 237 7.12 16.21 -28.77
C GLY A 237 6.99 14.98 -29.69
N THR A 238 7.04 13.78 -29.11
CA THR A 238 6.94 12.53 -29.87
C THR A 238 5.56 11.90 -29.76
N ASP A 239 5.13 11.50 -28.56
CA ASP A 239 3.95 10.63 -28.38
C ASP A 239 2.69 11.35 -27.90
N ASN A 240 2.70 11.92 -26.68
CA ASN A 240 1.58 12.67 -26.11
C ASN A 240 1.94 14.16 -26.05
N VAL A 241 1.40 14.94 -26.97
CA VAL A 241 1.79 16.36 -27.11
C VAL A 241 0.56 17.25 -27.00
N GLY A 242 0.55 18.15 -26.01
CA GLY A 242 -0.55 19.09 -25.84
C GLY A 242 -0.08 20.51 -25.60
N ASN A 243 -0.89 21.48 -25.99
CA ASN A 243 -0.54 22.88 -25.77
C ASN A 243 -0.40 23.22 -24.27
N LEU A 244 -1.30 22.74 -23.42
CA LEU A 244 -1.22 22.89 -21.96
C LEU A 244 -0.63 21.65 -21.30
N ILE A 245 -1.23 20.47 -21.54
CA ILE A 245 -0.86 19.21 -20.90
C ILE A 245 -0.48 18.16 -21.95
N GLY A 246 0.68 17.51 -21.81
CA GLY A 246 1.03 16.37 -22.66
C GLY A 246 0.16 15.15 -22.39
N LEU A 247 0.27 14.59 -21.19
CA LEU A 247 -0.50 13.43 -20.72
C LEU A 247 -1.12 13.72 -19.35
N ALA A 248 -2.43 13.50 -19.23
CA ALA A 248 -3.14 13.56 -17.96
C ALA A 248 -3.70 12.18 -17.57
N ASP A 249 -3.54 11.76 -16.33
CA ASP A 249 -4.35 10.66 -15.79
C ASP A 249 -5.75 11.19 -15.46
N GLU A 250 -5.84 12.26 -14.69
CA GLU A 250 -7.06 13.02 -14.38
C GLU A 250 -6.74 14.51 -14.33
N CYS A 251 -7.58 15.37 -14.91
CA CYS A 251 -7.38 16.81 -14.83
C CYS A 251 -8.68 17.62 -14.74
N ASN A 252 -8.61 18.73 -14.02
CA ASN A 252 -9.64 19.75 -14.00
C ASN A 252 -9.10 21.02 -14.64
N LEU A 253 -9.64 21.41 -15.79
CA LEU A 253 -9.24 22.64 -16.48
C LEU A 253 -10.25 23.75 -16.21
N ASN A 254 -9.77 24.93 -15.83
CA ASN A 254 -10.60 26.08 -15.53
C ASN A 254 -10.04 27.39 -16.10
N ASN A 255 -10.75 28.04 -17.01
CA ASN A 255 -10.40 29.37 -17.51
C ASN A 255 -8.95 29.44 -18.07
N VAL A 256 -8.64 28.64 -19.08
CA VAL A 256 -7.29 28.45 -19.64
C VAL A 256 -7.21 28.88 -21.10
N LEU A 257 -5.99 29.19 -21.57
CA LEU A 257 -5.72 29.62 -22.95
C LEU A 257 -4.53 28.87 -23.56
N GLY A 258 -4.68 28.30 -24.76
CA GLY A 258 -3.59 27.73 -25.56
C GLY A 258 -3.46 28.38 -26.94
N THR A 259 -2.35 29.06 -27.23
CA THR A 259 -2.15 29.73 -28.54
C THR A 259 -0.96 29.22 -29.34
N GLY A 260 0.00 28.54 -28.71
CA GLY A 260 1.18 27.99 -29.38
C GLY A 260 0.89 26.88 -30.38
N ASN A 261 1.78 26.65 -31.34
CA ASN A 261 1.69 25.52 -32.25
C ASN A 261 2.04 24.21 -31.54
N VAL A 262 1.44 23.11 -32.00
CA VAL A 262 1.67 21.76 -31.45
C VAL A 262 2.21 20.85 -32.54
N THR A 263 3.41 20.29 -32.35
CA THR A 263 4.03 19.35 -33.28
C THR A 263 4.33 18.02 -32.58
N ALA A 264 3.63 16.96 -32.99
CA ALA A 264 3.92 15.59 -32.61
C ALA A 264 4.66 14.87 -33.73
N THR A 265 5.83 14.31 -33.43
CA THR A 265 6.66 13.61 -34.43
C THR A 265 6.25 12.16 -34.65
N SER A 266 5.38 11.59 -33.80
CA SER A 266 4.78 10.26 -33.94
C SER A 266 3.24 10.33 -34.00
N ALA A 267 2.59 9.22 -34.39
CA ALA A 267 1.17 9.17 -34.76
C ALA A 267 0.20 8.79 -33.61
N LYS A 268 0.57 9.02 -32.34
CA LYS A 268 -0.24 8.51 -31.22
C LYS A 268 -1.30 9.50 -30.74
N LEU A 269 -0.99 10.59 -30.02
CA LEU A 269 -2.02 11.45 -29.41
C LEU A 269 -1.57 12.91 -29.24
N ALA A 270 -2.16 13.84 -30.00
CA ALA A 270 -1.82 15.27 -29.92
C ALA A 270 -3.05 16.19 -29.99
N GLY A 271 -3.03 17.29 -29.23
CA GLY A 271 -4.17 18.23 -29.19
C GLY A 271 -3.78 19.67 -28.85
N LEU A 272 -4.60 20.62 -29.31
CA LEU A 272 -4.39 22.07 -29.13
C LEU A 272 -4.67 22.57 -27.69
N LEU A 273 -5.09 21.70 -26.78
CA LEU A 273 -5.12 21.94 -25.33
C LEU A 273 -4.43 20.79 -24.59
N VAL A 274 -4.85 19.54 -24.82
CA VAL A 274 -4.32 18.36 -24.13
C VAL A 274 -3.97 17.25 -25.13
N GLY A 275 -2.83 16.60 -24.94
CA GLY A 275 -2.42 15.47 -25.77
C GLY A 275 -3.28 14.23 -25.51
N ASN A 276 -3.31 13.75 -24.27
CA ASN A 276 -4.10 12.57 -23.89
C ASN A 276 -4.63 12.65 -22.45
N ILE A 277 -5.86 12.14 -22.22
CA ILE A 277 -6.50 11.99 -20.92
C ILE A 277 -6.88 10.51 -20.73
N ARG A 278 -6.39 9.86 -19.67
CA ARG A 278 -6.62 8.42 -19.45
C ARG A 278 -7.91 8.11 -18.70
N LYS A 279 -8.29 8.91 -17.70
CA LYS A 279 -9.52 8.71 -16.91
C LYS A 279 -10.63 9.65 -17.37
N SER A 280 -11.83 9.11 -17.50
CA SER A 280 -13.03 9.85 -17.92
C SER A 280 -13.61 10.78 -16.83
N SER A 281 -13.03 10.81 -15.62
CA SER A 281 -13.47 11.70 -14.53
C SER A 281 -12.99 13.15 -14.65
N SER A 282 -12.16 13.45 -15.67
CA SER A 282 -11.61 14.79 -15.91
C SER A 282 -12.72 15.80 -16.24
N THR A 283 -12.58 17.05 -15.78
CA THR A 283 -13.65 18.06 -15.87
C THR A 283 -13.18 19.37 -16.50
N ALA A 284 -14.12 20.07 -17.15
CA ALA A 284 -13.92 21.42 -17.68
C ALA A 284 -14.85 22.42 -16.98
N SER A 285 -14.32 23.60 -16.66
CA SER A 285 -15.08 24.72 -16.09
C SER A 285 -14.54 26.06 -16.62
N GLY A 286 -15.32 27.13 -16.47
CA GLY A 286 -14.97 28.42 -17.07
C GLY A 286 -14.83 28.33 -18.59
N ILE A 287 -13.79 28.96 -19.15
CA ILE A 287 -13.52 28.99 -20.60
C ILE A 287 -12.22 28.27 -20.92
N LEU A 288 -12.26 27.27 -21.80
CA LEU A 288 -11.08 26.59 -22.31
C LEU A 288 -10.83 27.07 -23.74
N ALA A 289 -10.10 28.18 -23.87
CA ALA A 289 -9.87 28.83 -25.15
C ALA A 289 -8.62 28.25 -25.85
N TYR A 290 -8.71 28.00 -27.16
CA TYR A 290 -7.53 27.74 -27.98
C TYR A 290 -7.56 28.49 -29.31
N ASN A 291 -6.39 28.80 -29.84
CA ASN A 291 -6.23 29.41 -31.16
C ASN A 291 -6.53 28.38 -32.26
N SER A 292 -7.63 28.58 -33.00
CA SER A 292 -8.01 27.68 -34.10
C SER A 292 -7.06 27.76 -35.29
N SER A 293 -6.28 28.85 -35.40
CA SER A 293 -5.25 29.02 -36.42
C SER A 293 -3.89 28.44 -36.01
N ALA A 294 -3.75 27.92 -34.79
CA ALA A 294 -2.51 27.27 -34.38
C ALA A 294 -2.31 25.97 -35.15
N LYS A 295 -1.08 25.74 -35.62
CA LYS A 295 -0.73 24.55 -36.38
C LYS A 295 -0.68 23.35 -35.46
N LEU A 296 -1.51 22.35 -35.74
CA LEU A 296 -1.38 21.00 -35.21
C LEU A 296 -0.69 20.14 -36.27
N THR A 297 0.57 19.76 -36.05
CA THR A 297 1.34 18.91 -36.96
C THR A 297 1.53 17.54 -36.33
N ILE A 298 1.13 16.47 -37.02
CA ILE A 298 1.30 15.08 -36.57
C ILE A 298 2.08 14.31 -37.63
N ASN A 299 3.20 13.71 -37.24
CA ASN A 299 4.10 12.95 -38.11
C ASN A 299 4.45 13.71 -39.40
N GLY A 300 4.80 14.99 -39.25
CA GLY A 300 5.15 15.89 -40.36
C GLY A 300 3.99 16.41 -41.20
N THR A 301 2.73 16.07 -40.86
CA THR A 301 1.53 16.51 -41.59
C THR A 301 0.71 17.50 -40.76
N GLU A 302 0.47 18.70 -41.31
CA GLU A 302 -0.43 19.70 -40.71
C GLU A 302 -1.89 19.21 -40.81
N GLN A 303 -2.57 19.15 -39.66
CA GLN A 303 -3.96 18.73 -39.55
C GLN A 303 -4.89 19.90 -39.90
N THR A 304 -6.01 19.62 -40.58
CA THR A 304 -7.00 20.62 -40.98
C THR A 304 -8.42 20.07 -40.81
N GLY A 305 -9.42 20.97 -40.71
CA GLY A 305 -10.82 20.58 -40.50
C GLY A 305 -11.02 19.76 -39.23
N ASP A 306 -11.84 18.72 -39.31
CA ASP A 306 -12.21 17.84 -38.18
C ASP A 306 -11.02 17.06 -37.58
N ALA A 307 -9.87 17.01 -38.27
CA ALA A 307 -8.65 16.39 -37.75
C ALA A 307 -7.94 17.28 -36.71
N VAL A 308 -8.28 18.57 -36.63
CA VAL A 308 -7.78 19.48 -35.59
C VAL A 308 -8.54 19.23 -34.30
N LYS A 309 -7.86 18.65 -33.31
CA LYS A 309 -8.45 18.31 -32.02
C LYS A 309 -7.93 19.22 -30.90
N ALA A 310 -8.83 19.68 -30.04
CA ALA A 310 -8.43 20.29 -28.77
C ALA A 310 -7.85 19.25 -27.81
N ILE A 311 -8.42 18.04 -27.79
CA ILE A 311 -7.98 16.90 -26.98
C ILE A 311 -7.58 15.76 -27.91
N GLY A 312 -6.30 15.34 -27.88
CA GLY A 312 -5.80 14.31 -28.79
C GLY A 312 -6.36 12.91 -28.52
N GLY A 313 -6.51 12.55 -27.24
CA GLY A 313 -7.15 11.33 -26.76
C GLY A 313 -7.82 11.49 -25.40
N GLY A 314 -8.88 10.73 -25.16
CA GLY A 314 -9.70 10.84 -23.95
C GLY A 314 -10.80 11.91 -24.08
N SER A 315 -11.38 12.31 -22.95
CA SER A 315 -12.47 13.29 -22.89
C SER A 315 -12.48 14.08 -21.59
N LEU A 316 -13.16 15.23 -21.61
CA LEU A 316 -13.52 16.03 -20.44
C LEU A 316 -15.05 15.99 -20.31
N THR A 317 -15.54 15.90 -19.08
CA THR A 317 -16.92 16.29 -18.80
C THR A 317 -17.07 17.79 -19.04
N SER A 318 -18.23 18.19 -19.58
CA SER A 318 -18.50 19.58 -19.97
C SER A 318 -17.62 20.09 -21.14
N ALA A 319 -17.41 19.27 -22.16
CA ALA A 319 -16.59 19.61 -23.33
C ALA A 319 -17.08 20.86 -24.10
N GLU A 320 -18.34 21.26 -23.92
CA GLU A 320 -18.90 22.51 -24.45
C GLU A 320 -18.21 23.78 -23.94
N LYS A 321 -17.41 23.68 -22.86
CA LYS A 321 -16.56 24.77 -22.37
C LYS A 321 -15.31 25.02 -23.22
N ILE A 322 -14.98 24.09 -24.12
CA ILE A 322 -13.87 24.22 -25.06
C ILE A 322 -14.32 25.09 -26.23
N MET A 323 -13.63 26.21 -26.42
CA MET A 323 -13.94 27.18 -27.47
C MET A 323 -12.72 27.44 -28.34
N ALA A 324 -12.90 27.27 -29.65
CA ALA A 324 -11.94 27.64 -30.67
C ALA A 324 -12.14 29.11 -31.05
N PHE A 325 -11.06 29.88 -31.11
CA PHE A 325 -11.11 31.27 -31.54
C PHE A 325 -10.12 31.52 -32.67
N THR A 326 -10.57 32.27 -33.69
CA THR A 326 -9.68 32.70 -34.78
C THR A 326 -8.65 33.71 -34.27
N GLU A 327 -7.61 33.91 -35.07
CA GLU A 327 -6.59 34.92 -34.77
C GLU A 327 -7.19 36.34 -34.66
N GLU A 328 -8.16 36.67 -35.50
CA GLU A 328 -8.88 37.95 -35.45
C GLU A 328 -9.72 38.08 -34.16
N GLN A 329 -10.39 37.01 -33.74
CA GLN A 329 -11.16 37.00 -32.50
C GLN A 329 -10.25 37.13 -31.28
N LEU A 330 -9.07 36.50 -31.28
CA LEU A 330 -8.05 36.66 -30.24
C LEU A 330 -7.51 38.10 -30.20
N LYS A 331 -7.31 38.75 -31.36
CA LYS A 331 -6.89 40.16 -31.48
C LYS A 331 -7.96 41.16 -31.05
N SER A 332 -9.23 40.81 -31.23
CA SER A 332 -10.36 41.74 -31.08
C SER A 332 -10.61 42.20 -29.65
N GLY A 333 -10.11 41.49 -28.63
CA GLY A 333 -10.48 41.71 -27.23
C GLY A 333 -11.61 40.81 -26.74
N LEU A 334 -12.29 40.08 -27.63
CA LEU A 334 -13.36 39.15 -27.28
C LEU A 334 -12.90 38.14 -26.22
N VAL A 335 -11.86 37.37 -26.52
CA VAL A 335 -11.38 36.28 -25.65
C VAL A 335 -10.87 36.84 -24.32
N ALA A 336 -10.22 38.00 -24.33
CA ALA A 336 -9.76 38.66 -23.11
C ALA A 336 -10.92 39.07 -22.21
N ASN A 337 -11.97 39.71 -22.76
CA ASN A 337 -13.17 40.08 -21.99
C ASN A 337 -13.88 38.84 -21.40
N GLN A 338 -13.91 37.73 -22.14
CA GLN A 338 -14.53 36.49 -21.66
C GLN A 338 -13.72 35.80 -20.55
N LEU A 339 -12.40 35.67 -20.71
CA LEU A 339 -11.49 35.13 -19.69
C LEU A 339 -11.48 36.00 -18.41
N GLN A 340 -11.59 37.33 -18.58
CA GLN A 340 -11.73 38.30 -17.48
C GLN A 340 -12.97 38.05 -16.64
N LYS A 341 -14.12 37.75 -17.26
CA LYS A 341 -15.40 37.55 -16.55
C LYS A 341 -15.48 36.23 -15.80
N ASN A 342 -14.73 35.23 -16.26
CA ASN A 342 -14.65 33.90 -15.64
C ASN A 342 -13.48 33.75 -14.66
N VAL A 343 -12.78 34.85 -14.37
CA VAL A 343 -11.62 34.83 -13.49
C VAL A 343 -12.04 34.52 -12.05
N SER A 344 -11.23 33.71 -11.38
CA SER A 344 -11.36 33.42 -9.95
C SER A 344 -10.01 33.60 -9.26
N GLY A 345 -10.04 33.95 -7.97
CA GLY A 345 -8.82 34.22 -7.21
C GLY A 345 -8.13 35.52 -7.60
N SER A 346 -6.79 35.55 -7.53
CA SER A 346 -5.98 36.76 -7.77
C SER A 346 -5.55 36.95 -9.24
N ALA A 347 -5.95 36.05 -10.14
CA ALA A 347 -5.63 36.14 -11.55
C ALA A 347 -6.26 37.40 -12.18
N ARG A 348 -5.60 37.93 -13.21
CA ARG A 348 -6.13 39.04 -14.02
C ARG A 348 -5.85 38.74 -15.48
N TRP A 349 -6.89 38.75 -16.29
CA TRP A 349 -6.77 38.69 -17.74
C TRP A 349 -6.92 40.10 -18.30
N GLY A 350 -6.25 40.39 -19.41
CA GLY A 350 -6.37 41.67 -20.09
C GLY A 350 -5.69 41.62 -21.45
N GLN A 351 -5.87 42.67 -22.24
CA GLN A 351 -5.28 42.78 -23.56
C GLN A 351 -5.25 44.23 -23.98
N LYS A 352 -4.08 44.72 -24.36
CA LYS A 352 -3.96 46.03 -25.01
C LYS A 352 -4.35 45.92 -26.47
N LEU A 353 -5.54 46.40 -26.80
CA LEU A 353 -6.10 46.31 -28.14
C LEU A 353 -5.23 47.06 -29.15
N ASN A 354 -5.17 46.54 -30.38
CA ASN A 354 -4.29 47.01 -31.45
C ASN A 354 -2.78 46.89 -31.18
N THR A 355 -2.37 46.29 -30.05
CA THR A 355 -0.97 46.04 -29.70
C THR A 355 -0.69 44.56 -29.45
N ASN A 356 -1.57 43.89 -28.71
CA ASN A 356 -1.42 42.47 -28.38
C ASN A 356 -2.28 41.60 -29.29
N ASP A 357 -1.68 40.52 -29.81
CA ASP A 357 -2.36 39.60 -30.72
C ASP A 357 -3.28 38.59 -30.01
N TYR A 358 -3.18 38.49 -28.70
CA TYR A 358 -3.94 37.54 -27.89
C TYR A 358 -4.07 38.07 -26.44
N PRO A 359 -5.00 37.50 -25.65
CA PRO A 359 -5.13 37.81 -24.22
C PRO A 359 -3.85 37.50 -23.45
N LEU A 360 -3.49 38.36 -22.51
CA LEU A 360 -2.31 38.21 -21.67
C LEU A 360 -2.71 38.05 -20.20
N LEU A 361 -2.22 36.97 -19.60
CA LEU A 361 -2.34 36.73 -18.17
C LEU A 361 -1.45 37.70 -17.39
N GLY A 362 -2.04 38.38 -16.40
CA GLY A 362 -1.39 39.41 -15.58
C GLY A 362 -1.44 40.82 -16.17
N SER A 363 -2.08 41.04 -17.31
CA SER A 363 -2.19 42.37 -17.92
C SER A 363 -3.06 43.32 -17.09
N ALA A 364 -2.67 44.59 -17.04
CA ALA A 364 -3.46 45.67 -16.42
C ALA A 364 -4.45 46.31 -17.41
N ASP A 365 -4.33 46.01 -18.70
CA ASP A 365 -5.18 46.56 -19.76
C ASP A 365 -6.49 45.77 -19.83
N GLU A 366 -7.47 46.14 -18.99
CA GLU A 366 -8.80 45.53 -19.02
C GLU A 366 -9.50 45.78 -20.37
N VAL A 367 -10.21 44.77 -20.86
CA VAL A 367 -11.07 44.89 -22.03
C VAL A 367 -12.53 44.94 -21.61
N TYR A 368 -13.25 45.96 -22.07
CA TYR A 368 -14.69 46.13 -21.88
C TYR A 368 -15.42 45.95 -23.21
N LEU A 369 -16.67 45.53 -23.12
CA LEU A 369 -17.58 45.52 -24.25
C LEU A 369 -18.45 46.79 -24.22
N ASP A 370 -18.36 47.62 -25.26
CA ASP A 370 -19.18 48.82 -25.45
C ASP A 370 -20.28 48.53 -26.48
N GLY A 371 -21.53 48.38 -26.02
CA GLY A 371 -22.69 47.91 -26.80
C GLY A 371 -22.88 46.38 -26.80
N ASN A 372 -24.06 45.89 -27.18
CA ASN A 372 -24.36 44.45 -27.14
C ASN A 372 -23.79 43.72 -28.37
N LEU A 373 -23.29 42.51 -28.14
CA LEU A 373 -22.72 41.66 -29.18
C LEU A 373 -23.19 40.22 -28.97
N THR A 374 -23.66 39.58 -30.04
CA THR A 374 -24.05 38.17 -30.03
C THR A 374 -23.09 37.37 -30.90
N MET A 375 -22.57 36.27 -30.38
CA MET A 375 -21.81 35.30 -31.17
C MET A 375 -22.70 34.10 -31.45
N ASN A 376 -22.87 33.76 -32.71
CA ASN A 376 -23.59 32.54 -33.07
C ASN A 376 -22.67 31.31 -32.94
N CYS A 377 -23.26 30.12 -33.02
CA CYS A 377 -22.53 28.84 -32.89
C CYS A 377 -21.56 28.52 -34.04
N LEU A 378 -21.49 29.35 -35.09
CA LEU A 378 -20.48 29.29 -36.15
C LEU A 378 -19.32 30.27 -35.88
N GLY A 379 -19.36 31.02 -34.79
CA GLY A 379 -18.37 32.03 -34.43
C GLY A 379 -18.57 33.38 -35.11
N GLU A 380 -19.68 33.59 -35.82
CA GLU A 380 -19.99 34.88 -36.43
C GLU A 380 -20.53 35.85 -35.37
N LEU A 381 -20.08 37.10 -35.44
CA LEU A 381 -20.44 38.15 -34.49
C LEU A 381 -21.50 39.07 -35.11
N GLU A 382 -22.63 39.23 -34.43
CA GLU A 382 -23.72 40.10 -34.81
C GLU A 382 -24.02 41.16 -33.73
N GLY A 383 -24.22 42.41 -34.13
CA GLY A 383 -24.52 43.53 -33.24
C GLY A 383 -23.67 44.76 -33.53
N THR A 384 -23.88 45.82 -32.75
CA THR A 384 -23.11 47.08 -32.87
C THR A 384 -22.02 47.20 -31.79
N GLY A 385 -21.87 46.19 -30.94
CA GLY A 385 -20.91 46.21 -29.83
C GLY A 385 -19.46 46.15 -30.32
N THR A 386 -18.56 46.87 -29.64
CA THR A 386 -17.11 46.83 -29.90
C THR A 386 -16.33 46.66 -28.60
N PHE A 387 -15.18 45.98 -28.67
CA PHE A 387 -14.29 45.83 -27.52
C PHE A 387 -13.34 47.04 -27.42
N THR A 388 -13.13 47.53 -26.20
CA THR A 388 -12.34 48.73 -25.93
C THR A 388 -11.57 48.60 -24.61
N ASN A 389 -10.40 49.24 -24.51
CA ASN A 389 -9.68 49.39 -23.24
C ASN A 389 -10.19 50.57 -22.39
N THR A 390 -11.19 51.32 -22.87
CA THR A 390 -11.82 52.41 -22.12
C THR A 390 -13.15 51.94 -21.56
N LYS A 391 -13.32 52.02 -20.23
CA LYS A 391 -14.57 51.60 -19.58
C LYS A 391 -15.77 52.43 -20.06
N PRO A 392 -16.78 51.82 -20.71
CA PRO A 392 -17.98 52.53 -21.12
C PRO A 392 -18.87 52.89 -19.91
N ALA A 393 -19.81 53.81 -20.10
CA ALA A 393 -20.75 54.22 -19.04
C ALA A 393 -21.66 53.05 -18.58
N GLN A 394 -21.99 52.15 -19.51
CA GLN A 394 -22.68 50.89 -19.25
C GLN A 394 -22.01 49.81 -20.09
N GLU A 395 -21.58 48.72 -19.46
CA GLU A 395 -20.96 47.61 -20.20
C GLU A 395 -22.04 46.84 -20.97
N GLY A 396 -21.74 46.54 -22.23
CA GLY A 396 -22.60 45.76 -23.11
C GLY A 396 -22.66 44.29 -22.70
N THR A 397 -23.70 43.62 -23.18
CA THR A 397 -23.91 42.19 -22.94
C THR A 397 -23.34 41.39 -24.10
N PHE A 398 -22.47 40.43 -23.80
CA PHE A 398 -22.05 39.42 -24.74
C PHE A 398 -22.96 38.21 -24.60
N THR A 399 -23.61 37.80 -25.70
CA THR A 399 -24.52 36.65 -25.71
C THR A 399 -23.99 35.61 -26.67
N PHE A 400 -23.93 34.35 -26.26
CA PHE A 400 -23.72 33.24 -27.18
C PHE A 400 -25.08 32.64 -27.54
N LYS A 401 -25.37 32.48 -28.83
CA LYS A 401 -26.67 32.01 -29.30
C LYS A 401 -26.51 30.86 -30.30
N HIS A 402 -27.15 29.74 -30.00
CA HIS A 402 -27.46 28.73 -31.02
C HIS A 402 -28.68 29.22 -31.82
N GLY A 403 -28.74 28.93 -33.12
CA GLY A 403 -29.63 29.57 -34.12
C GLY A 403 -31.13 29.75 -33.75
N ASP A 404 -31.88 30.41 -34.61
CA ASP A 404 -33.19 30.94 -34.20
C ASP A 404 -34.37 29.98 -34.42
N SER A 405 -34.13 28.77 -34.91
CA SER A 405 -35.19 27.84 -35.31
C SER A 405 -34.73 26.39 -35.21
N PRO A 406 -34.56 25.83 -33.99
CA PRO A 406 -34.18 24.43 -33.83
C PRO A 406 -35.26 23.47 -34.36
N THR A 407 -34.83 22.33 -34.90
CA THR A 407 -35.74 21.24 -35.27
C THR A 407 -36.05 20.41 -34.03
N HIS A 408 -37.32 20.26 -33.65
CA HIS A 408 -37.75 19.46 -32.50
C HIS A 408 -37.98 18.00 -32.88
N HIS A 409 -37.47 17.08 -32.05
CA HIS A 409 -37.62 15.64 -32.18
C HIS A 409 -38.22 15.08 -30.88
N GLU A 410 -39.45 14.55 -30.97
CA GLU A 410 -40.13 13.91 -29.83
C GLU A 410 -39.39 12.66 -29.36
N SER A 411 -39.44 12.37 -28.05
CA SER A 411 -38.88 11.14 -27.50
C SER A 411 -39.61 9.91 -28.05
N VAL A 412 -38.85 8.89 -28.44
CA VAL A 412 -39.38 7.57 -28.80
C VAL A 412 -38.87 6.56 -27.78
N ASP A 413 -39.76 5.81 -27.16
CA ASP A 413 -39.38 4.74 -26.23
C ASP A 413 -38.62 3.62 -26.96
N ALA A 414 -37.57 3.10 -26.32
CA ALA A 414 -36.81 1.98 -26.87
C ALA A 414 -37.60 0.66 -26.77
N ALA A 415 -37.66 -0.08 -27.88
CA ALA A 415 -38.24 -1.41 -27.93
C ALA A 415 -37.23 -2.49 -27.48
N CYS A 416 -37.58 -3.77 -27.62
CA CYS A 416 -36.63 -4.87 -27.38
C CYS A 416 -35.47 -4.88 -28.36
N THR A 417 -35.70 -4.45 -29.61
CA THR A 417 -34.78 -4.62 -30.74
C THR A 417 -34.54 -3.35 -31.54
N VAL A 418 -35.27 -2.27 -31.21
CA VAL A 418 -35.21 -0.97 -31.91
C VAL A 418 -34.87 0.10 -30.88
N ASP A 419 -33.85 0.89 -31.17
CA ASP A 419 -33.49 2.04 -30.35
C ASP A 419 -34.60 3.06 -30.33
N GLY A 420 -34.80 3.66 -29.16
CA GLY A 420 -35.54 4.89 -29.01
C GLY A 420 -34.61 6.11 -29.05
N ASN A 421 -35.18 7.28 -28.81
CA ASN A 421 -34.42 8.50 -28.61
C ASN A 421 -35.02 9.30 -27.45
N ILE A 422 -34.17 10.04 -26.76
CA ILE A 422 -34.66 11.08 -25.84
C ILE A 422 -35.33 12.19 -26.66
N GLU A 423 -36.12 13.04 -26.00
CA GLU A 423 -36.58 14.28 -26.63
C GLU A 423 -35.38 15.21 -26.85
N TYR A 424 -35.25 15.78 -28.05
CA TYR A 424 -34.15 16.70 -28.36
C TYR A 424 -34.50 17.76 -29.41
N TRP A 425 -33.69 18.81 -29.46
CA TRP A 425 -33.75 19.92 -30.40
C TRP A 425 -32.42 20.00 -31.16
N GLU A 426 -32.47 19.97 -32.49
CA GLU A 426 -31.29 20.11 -33.35
C GLU A 426 -31.13 21.58 -33.77
N CYS A 427 -29.97 22.18 -33.49
CA CYS A 427 -29.67 23.53 -33.92
C CYS A 427 -29.57 23.62 -35.45
N ASN A 428 -30.34 24.52 -36.05
CA ASN A 428 -30.38 24.71 -37.50
C ASN A 428 -29.09 25.28 -38.13
N LEU A 429 -28.15 25.78 -37.32
CA LEU A 429 -26.88 26.34 -37.79
C LEU A 429 -25.71 25.37 -37.63
N CYS A 430 -25.50 24.85 -36.42
CA CYS A 430 -24.36 23.98 -36.12
C CYS A 430 -24.70 22.49 -36.06
N HIS A 431 -25.97 22.11 -36.22
CA HIS A 431 -26.47 20.72 -36.18
C HIS A 431 -26.13 19.96 -34.88
N LYS A 432 -25.76 20.68 -33.81
CA LYS A 432 -25.64 20.13 -32.46
C LYS A 432 -27.02 19.91 -31.86
N PHE A 433 -27.10 18.99 -30.91
CA PHE A 433 -28.34 18.55 -30.32
C PHE A 433 -28.48 19.02 -28.87
N PHE A 434 -29.68 19.37 -28.45
CA PHE A 434 -29.99 19.99 -27.16
C PHE A 434 -31.21 19.35 -26.51
N SER A 435 -31.27 19.35 -25.18
CA SER A 435 -32.39 18.79 -24.42
C SER A 435 -33.52 19.79 -24.16
N ASP A 436 -33.37 21.03 -24.64
CA ASP A 436 -34.33 22.12 -24.50
C ASP A 436 -34.39 22.98 -25.76
N GLU A 437 -35.57 23.57 -26.00
CA GLU A 437 -35.83 24.45 -27.16
C GLU A 437 -34.94 25.71 -27.19
N GLN A 438 -34.47 26.17 -26.04
CA GLN A 438 -33.60 27.35 -25.95
C GLN A 438 -32.14 27.01 -26.28
N MET A 439 -31.83 25.74 -26.55
CA MET A 439 -30.51 25.21 -26.86
C MET A 439 -29.46 25.61 -25.82
N THR A 440 -29.85 25.47 -24.54
CA THR A 440 -29.00 25.82 -23.39
C THR A 440 -28.27 24.60 -22.81
N GLN A 441 -28.76 23.39 -23.07
CA GLN A 441 -28.18 22.12 -22.59
C GLN A 441 -27.88 21.18 -23.76
N GLU A 442 -26.65 21.20 -24.27
CA GLU A 442 -26.17 20.31 -25.34
C GLU A 442 -26.18 18.84 -24.87
N VAL A 443 -26.65 17.92 -25.72
CA VAL A 443 -26.69 16.48 -25.48
C VAL A 443 -25.89 15.77 -26.56
N SER A 444 -24.87 15.04 -26.16
CA SER A 444 -23.98 14.31 -27.08
C SER A 444 -24.47 12.91 -27.45
N ASN A 445 -25.43 12.36 -26.71
CA ASN A 445 -26.04 11.07 -27.00
C ASN A 445 -27.57 11.16 -26.98
N LEU A 446 -28.18 10.99 -28.14
CA LEU A 446 -29.63 11.06 -28.34
C LEU A 446 -30.31 9.70 -28.22
N VAL A 447 -29.51 8.63 -28.35
CA VAL A 447 -30.02 7.27 -28.53
C VAL A 447 -30.34 6.66 -27.17
N VAL A 448 -31.59 6.23 -27.00
CA VAL A 448 -32.00 5.33 -25.92
C VAL A 448 -31.91 3.92 -26.50
N SER A 449 -30.83 3.21 -26.22
CA SER A 449 -30.58 1.91 -26.85
C SER A 449 -31.66 0.88 -26.55
N ALA A 450 -31.93 -0.01 -27.51
CA ALA A 450 -32.85 -1.13 -27.36
C ALA A 450 -32.51 -1.97 -26.13
N THR A 451 -33.50 -2.18 -25.25
CA THR A 451 -33.28 -2.77 -23.91
C THR A 451 -32.99 -4.28 -23.92
N GLY A 452 -33.03 -4.94 -25.08
CA GLY A 452 -32.95 -6.39 -25.20
C GLY A 452 -34.20 -7.12 -24.69
N HIS A 453 -34.15 -8.45 -24.73
CA HIS A 453 -35.25 -9.31 -24.30
C HIS A 453 -35.21 -9.60 -22.79
N GLN A 454 -36.36 -9.50 -22.10
CA GLN A 454 -36.50 -9.85 -20.68
C GLN A 454 -37.43 -11.04 -20.51
N TYR A 455 -36.92 -12.22 -20.16
CA TYR A 455 -37.69 -13.46 -20.22
C TYR A 455 -38.42 -13.85 -18.91
N ASP A 456 -39.65 -14.34 -19.03
CA ASP A 456 -40.48 -14.90 -17.96
C ASP A 456 -40.16 -16.38 -17.67
N GLU A 457 -40.83 -16.96 -16.67
CA GLU A 457 -40.71 -18.37 -16.25
C GLU A 457 -40.97 -19.43 -17.33
N ASN A 458 -41.56 -19.04 -18.46
CA ASN A 458 -41.84 -19.90 -19.60
C ASN A 458 -40.89 -19.63 -20.78
N ASP A 459 -39.77 -18.95 -20.53
CA ASP A 459 -38.78 -18.51 -21.52
C ASP A 459 -39.34 -17.57 -22.59
N LYS A 460 -40.41 -16.82 -22.28
CA LYS A 460 -40.99 -15.81 -23.18
C LYS A 460 -40.57 -14.41 -22.75
N CYS A 461 -40.16 -13.58 -23.70
CA CYS A 461 -39.87 -12.18 -23.43
C CYS A 461 -41.16 -11.49 -22.94
N THR A 462 -41.12 -10.90 -21.75
CA THR A 462 -42.23 -10.16 -21.13
C THR A 462 -42.67 -8.96 -21.96
N LYS A 463 -41.75 -8.35 -22.71
CA LYS A 463 -42.00 -7.18 -23.56
C LYS A 463 -42.55 -7.56 -24.95
N CYS A 464 -41.91 -8.48 -25.68
CA CYS A 464 -42.28 -8.82 -27.07
C CYS A 464 -42.88 -10.23 -27.26
N GLN A 465 -42.99 -11.03 -26.19
CA GLN A 465 -43.57 -12.38 -26.17
C GLN A 465 -42.78 -13.48 -26.94
N GLN A 466 -41.58 -13.17 -27.45
CA GLN A 466 -40.71 -14.11 -28.16
C GLN A 466 -40.09 -15.17 -27.23
N LYS A 467 -40.06 -16.43 -27.66
CA LYS A 467 -39.46 -17.54 -26.89
C LYS A 467 -37.98 -17.73 -27.19
N ILE A 468 -37.20 -18.14 -26.19
CA ILE A 468 -35.79 -18.52 -26.38
C ILE A 468 -35.70 -19.78 -27.28
N PRO A 469 -35.04 -19.70 -28.46
CA PRO A 469 -34.95 -20.82 -29.40
C PRO A 469 -33.89 -21.86 -28.98
N PHE A 470 -34.10 -23.12 -29.40
CA PHE A 470 -33.12 -24.21 -29.23
C PHE A 470 -32.15 -24.28 -30.42
N VAL A 471 -30.87 -24.49 -30.14
CA VAL A 471 -29.81 -24.81 -31.11
C VAL A 471 -29.40 -26.28 -31.00
N LYS A 472 -28.93 -26.84 -32.13
CA LYS A 472 -28.51 -28.24 -32.27
C LYS A 472 -27.02 -28.32 -32.58
N LEU A 473 -26.43 -29.52 -32.50
CA LEU A 473 -25.07 -29.75 -32.99
C LEU A 473 -24.96 -29.41 -34.49
N GLY A 474 -23.86 -28.77 -34.87
CA GLY A 474 -23.61 -28.25 -36.21
C GLY A 474 -23.92 -26.76 -36.35
N ASN A 475 -24.18 -26.33 -37.59
CA ASN A 475 -24.45 -24.94 -37.94
C ASN A 475 -25.92 -24.57 -37.67
N ASN A 476 -26.14 -23.51 -36.90
CA ASN A 476 -27.46 -22.97 -36.59
C ASN A 476 -27.55 -21.53 -37.10
N PRO A 477 -28.42 -21.23 -38.08
CA PRO A 477 -28.67 -19.85 -38.48
C PRO A 477 -29.42 -19.11 -37.38
N ILE A 478 -28.92 -17.94 -37.00
CA ILE A 478 -29.47 -17.08 -35.97
C ILE A 478 -29.47 -15.61 -36.42
N THR A 479 -30.18 -14.79 -35.67
CA THR A 479 -30.18 -13.33 -35.84
C THR A 479 -29.66 -12.70 -34.55
N ILE A 480 -28.63 -11.85 -34.65
CA ILE A 480 -28.15 -11.07 -33.51
C ILE A 480 -28.82 -9.71 -33.59
N GLU A 481 -29.81 -9.50 -32.73
CA GLU A 481 -30.55 -8.25 -32.59
C GLU A 481 -29.81 -7.29 -31.64
N LYS A 482 -30.18 -6.00 -31.68
CA LYS A 482 -29.57 -4.96 -30.85
C LYS A 482 -29.91 -5.16 -29.37
N VAL A 483 -28.93 -5.00 -28.48
CA VAL A 483 -29.08 -5.25 -27.03
C VAL A 483 -28.33 -4.21 -26.19
N GLN A 484 -28.91 -3.85 -25.04
CA GLN A 484 -28.31 -2.95 -24.04
C GLN A 484 -28.05 -3.71 -22.73
N GLY A 485 -26.85 -3.55 -22.16
CA GLY A 485 -26.47 -4.16 -20.89
C GLY A 485 -24.97 -4.44 -20.80
N GLU A 486 -24.49 -4.60 -19.57
CA GLU A 486 -23.10 -4.99 -19.30
C GLU A 486 -22.82 -6.38 -19.89
N ARG A 487 -21.63 -6.56 -20.48
CA ARG A 487 -21.17 -7.88 -20.99
C ARG A 487 -21.12 -8.95 -19.89
N ASP A 488 -21.11 -8.55 -18.62
CA ASP A 488 -21.10 -9.50 -17.52
C ASP A 488 -22.51 -9.95 -17.09
N LYS A 489 -23.57 -9.31 -17.60
CA LYS A 489 -24.96 -9.60 -17.25
C LYS A 489 -25.70 -10.30 -18.39
N ILE A 490 -26.49 -11.31 -18.03
CA ILE A 490 -27.27 -12.11 -19.00
C ILE A 490 -28.26 -11.28 -19.83
N SER A 491 -28.73 -10.15 -19.30
CA SER A 491 -29.64 -9.22 -19.99
C SER A 491 -29.01 -8.53 -21.21
N GLY A 492 -27.68 -8.52 -21.32
CA GLY A 492 -26.96 -7.87 -22.42
C GLY A 492 -26.80 -8.74 -23.69
N TYR A 493 -27.55 -9.83 -23.84
CA TYR A 493 -27.33 -10.82 -24.90
C TYR A 493 -28.62 -11.35 -25.55
N ASN A 494 -28.52 -11.75 -26.81
CA ASN A 494 -29.52 -12.60 -27.45
C ASN A 494 -29.28 -14.04 -26.99
N LEU A 495 -30.31 -14.68 -26.42
CA LEU A 495 -30.18 -15.98 -25.79
C LEU A 495 -30.66 -17.13 -26.68
N TYR A 496 -29.95 -18.26 -26.58
CA TYR A 496 -30.23 -19.52 -27.27
C TYR A 496 -30.08 -20.68 -26.27
N LYS A 497 -30.83 -21.78 -26.45
CA LYS A 497 -30.75 -22.96 -25.57
C LYS A 497 -30.04 -24.12 -26.25
N TYR A 498 -29.18 -24.80 -25.51
CA TYR A 498 -28.56 -26.05 -25.93
C TYR A 498 -28.70 -27.11 -24.84
N THR A 499 -29.19 -28.29 -25.17
CA THR A 499 -29.23 -29.44 -24.24
C THR A 499 -28.21 -30.46 -24.68
N ALA A 500 -27.25 -30.77 -23.81
CA ALA A 500 -26.14 -31.65 -24.15
C ALA A 500 -26.62 -33.10 -24.29
N PRO A 501 -26.45 -33.76 -25.45
CA PRO A 501 -26.86 -35.16 -25.65
C PRO A 501 -25.96 -36.16 -24.91
N GLU A 502 -24.72 -35.77 -24.60
CA GLU A 502 -23.71 -36.54 -23.88
C GLU A 502 -22.72 -35.60 -23.15
N ASP A 503 -21.87 -36.14 -22.29
CA ASP A 503 -20.84 -35.38 -21.59
C ASP A 503 -19.72 -34.99 -22.57
N GLY A 504 -19.22 -33.76 -22.50
CA GLY A 504 -18.15 -33.32 -23.40
C GLY A 504 -17.80 -31.84 -23.26
N THR A 505 -16.94 -31.35 -24.16
CA THR A 505 -16.58 -29.95 -24.27
C THR A 505 -17.42 -29.31 -25.37
N LEU A 506 -18.40 -28.51 -24.98
CA LEU A 506 -19.17 -27.65 -25.87
C LEU A 506 -18.28 -26.53 -26.40
N GLU A 507 -18.04 -26.53 -27.70
CA GLU A 507 -17.45 -25.41 -28.44
C GLU A 507 -18.57 -24.72 -29.21
N VAL A 508 -18.75 -23.41 -29.01
CA VAL A 508 -19.65 -22.61 -29.86
C VAL A 508 -18.86 -21.47 -30.48
N THR A 509 -18.90 -21.38 -31.80
CA THR A 509 -18.32 -20.26 -32.54
C THR A 509 -19.39 -19.53 -33.33
N ALA A 510 -19.31 -18.21 -33.40
CA ALA A 510 -20.06 -17.45 -34.38
C ALA A 510 -19.36 -17.47 -35.75
N ALA A 511 -20.13 -17.26 -36.80
CA ALA A 511 -19.65 -16.90 -38.12
C ALA A 511 -20.56 -15.79 -38.64
N SER A 512 -20.07 -14.55 -38.54
CA SER A 512 -20.82 -13.34 -38.89
C SER A 512 -20.02 -12.38 -39.77
N GLY A 513 -18.69 -12.46 -39.76
CA GLY A 513 -17.81 -11.48 -40.41
C GLY A 513 -17.80 -10.11 -39.70
N LYS A 514 -18.36 -10.02 -38.49
CA LYS A 514 -18.41 -8.84 -37.61
C LYS A 514 -17.82 -9.19 -36.24
N ASP A 515 -17.50 -8.18 -35.44
CA ASP A 515 -16.95 -8.37 -34.09
C ASP A 515 -18.06 -8.83 -33.12
N THR A 516 -18.04 -10.09 -32.73
CA THR A 516 -19.07 -10.72 -31.91
C THR A 516 -18.51 -11.19 -30.58
N TYR A 517 -19.38 -11.19 -29.58
CA TYR A 517 -19.06 -11.60 -28.23
C TYR A 517 -20.10 -12.61 -27.75
N GLY A 518 -19.62 -13.69 -27.13
CA GLY A 518 -20.46 -14.79 -26.69
C GLY A 518 -20.15 -15.22 -25.26
N THR A 519 -21.14 -15.80 -24.61
CA THR A 519 -21.13 -16.21 -23.20
C THR A 519 -22.00 -17.45 -23.03
N LEU A 520 -21.80 -18.17 -21.94
CA LEU A 520 -22.61 -19.33 -21.58
C LEU A 520 -23.09 -19.21 -20.13
N TRP A 521 -24.35 -19.57 -19.86
CA TRP A 521 -24.92 -19.61 -18.50
C TRP A 521 -25.56 -20.96 -18.18
N GLU A 522 -25.60 -21.30 -16.89
CA GLU A 522 -26.30 -22.48 -16.36
C GLU A 522 -27.81 -22.29 -16.30
N SER A 523 -28.29 -21.05 -16.16
CA SER A 523 -29.71 -20.73 -16.14
C SER A 523 -29.95 -19.29 -16.60
N ARG A 524 -31.20 -18.98 -16.96
CA ARG A 524 -31.63 -17.63 -17.35
C ARG A 524 -31.63 -16.61 -16.19
N THR A 525 -31.47 -17.08 -14.95
CA THR A 525 -31.43 -16.26 -13.73
C THR A 525 -30.07 -16.33 -13.03
N ALA A 526 -29.05 -16.91 -13.68
CA ALA A 526 -27.72 -17.01 -13.11
C ALA A 526 -27.10 -15.62 -12.97
N GLU A 527 -26.56 -15.31 -11.80
CA GLU A 527 -25.90 -14.03 -11.52
C GLU A 527 -24.53 -13.92 -12.19
N SER A 528 -23.94 -15.05 -12.60
CA SER A 528 -22.64 -15.11 -13.29
C SER A 528 -22.69 -16.07 -14.49
N TYR A 529 -21.89 -15.76 -15.51
CA TYR A 529 -21.67 -16.65 -16.65
C TYR A 529 -20.72 -17.79 -16.27
N LEU A 530 -20.90 -18.94 -16.92
CA LEU A 530 -20.06 -20.12 -16.80
C LEU A 530 -18.74 -19.96 -17.55
N THR A 531 -18.79 -19.35 -18.73
CA THR A 531 -17.64 -19.00 -19.56
C THR A 531 -18.01 -17.89 -20.53
N VAL A 532 -16.99 -17.24 -21.08
CA VAL A 532 -17.10 -16.06 -21.92
C VAL A 532 -16.06 -16.15 -23.06
N ASN A 533 -16.29 -15.40 -24.13
CA ASN A 533 -15.51 -15.39 -25.36
C ASN A 533 -13.98 -15.49 -25.12
N ASN A 534 -13.34 -16.45 -25.80
CA ASN A 534 -11.91 -16.75 -25.75
C ASN A 534 -11.24 -16.70 -27.15
N SER A 535 -11.73 -15.86 -28.07
CA SER A 535 -11.28 -15.86 -29.48
C SER A 535 -10.04 -15.00 -29.80
N GLY A 536 -9.47 -14.24 -28.86
CA GLY A 536 -8.36 -13.31 -29.13
C GLY A 536 -8.77 -12.18 -30.11
N ASN A 537 -7.84 -11.67 -30.94
CA ASN A 537 -8.08 -10.60 -31.95
C ASN A 537 -8.92 -11.07 -33.18
N ARG A 538 -9.79 -12.07 -33.02
CA ARG A 538 -10.66 -12.56 -34.10
C ARG A 538 -12.04 -11.91 -34.01
N PRO A 539 -12.66 -11.54 -35.16
CA PRO A 539 -13.98 -10.91 -35.15
C PRO A 539 -15.08 -11.83 -34.61
N ASP A 540 -15.04 -13.15 -34.86
CA ASP A 540 -16.10 -14.03 -34.34
C ASP A 540 -15.77 -14.63 -32.96
N PHE A 541 -16.76 -14.68 -32.06
CA PHE A 541 -16.57 -15.27 -30.72
C PHE A 541 -16.35 -16.78 -30.78
N LYS A 542 -15.60 -17.28 -29.79
CA LYS A 542 -15.47 -18.70 -29.48
C LYS A 542 -15.68 -18.91 -27.98
N ILE A 543 -16.66 -19.71 -27.61
CA ILE A 543 -16.83 -20.21 -26.25
C ILE A 543 -16.51 -21.70 -26.20
N THR A 544 -15.85 -22.12 -25.12
CA THR A 544 -15.53 -23.52 -24.85
C THR A 544 -15.90 -23.82 -23.40
N TYR A 545 -16.76 -24.82 -23.15
CA TYR A 545 -17.23 -25.17 -21.81
C TYR A 545 -17.54 -26.66 -21.65
N LYS A 546 -17.28 -27.24 -20.47
CA LYS A 546 -17.61 -28.64 -20.19
C LYS A 546 -19.10 -28.78 -19.86
N VAL A 547 -19.83 -29.56 -20.65
CA VAL A 547 -21.27 -29.78 -20.49
C VAL A 547 -21.56 -31.20 -20.02
N ALA A 548 -22.61 -31.34 -19.21
CA ALA A 548 -23.09 -32.62 -18.70
C ALA A 548 -24.33 -33.09 -19.48
N LYS A 549 -24.39 -34.38 -19.75
CA LYS A 549 -25.49 -35.04 -20.45
C LYS A 549 -26.84 -34.71 -19.82
N GLY A 550 -27.77 -34.26 -20.65
CA GLY A 550 -29.13 -33.91 -20.26
C GLY A 550 -29.29 -32.52 -19.62
N ALA A 551 -28.20 -31.81 -19.33
CA ALA A 551 -28.27 -30.44 -18.84
C ALA A 551 -28.52 -29.44 -20.00
N THR A 552 -29.36 -28.45 -19.74
CA THR A 552 -29.64 -27.34 -20.67
C THR A 552 -28.82 -26.11 -20.29
N TYR A 553 -28.10 -25.56 -21.25
CA TYR A 553 -27.28 -24.37 -21.13
C TYR A 553 -27.85 -23.23 -21.99
N TYR A 554 -27.56 -21.99 -21.60
CA TYR A 554 -28.01 -20.79 -22.28
C TYR A 554 -26.80 -20.13 -22.95
N ILE A 555 -26.80 -20.05 -24.27
CA ILE A 555 -25.75 -19.43 -25.08
C ILE A 555 -26.17 -17.98 -25.35
N GLY A 556 -25.33 -17.04 -24.97
CA GLY A 556 -25.47 -15.62 -25.31
C GLY A 556 -24.67 -15.29 -26.55
N ALA A 557 -25.28 -14.57 -27.47
CA ALA A 557 -24.62 -14.00 -28.63
C ALA A 557 -24.97 -12.52 -28.77
N ARG A 558 -23.96 -11.68 -28.96
CA ARG A 558 -24.11 -10.25 -29.25
C ARG A 558 -23.00 -9.78 -30.20
N GLU A 559 -23.18 -8.64 -30.82
CA GLU A 559 -22.08 -7.85 -31.37
C GLU A 559 -21.31 -7.17 -30.20
N TYR A 560 -20.01 -6.93 -30.36
CA TYR A 560 -19.11 -6.47 -29.29
C TYR A 560 -19.59 -5.18 -28.61
N SER A 561 -20.09 -4.23 -29.40
CA SER A 561 -20.65 -2.95 -28.97
C SER A 561 -22.14 -3.05 -28.60
N GLY A 562 -22.81 -4.12 -29.02
CA GLY A 562 -24.22 -4.42 -28.72
C GLY A 562 -25.17 -4.09 -29.87
N ASP A 563 -24.62 -3.73 -31.04
CA ASP A 563 -25.42 -3.41 -32.22
C ASP A 563 -26.02 -4.66 -32.88
N ALA A 564 -27.06 -4.45 -33.70
CA ALA A 564 -27.61 -5.53 -34.52
C ALA A 564 -26.62 -5.90 -35.64
N ILE A 565 -26.55 -7.18 -35.98
CA ILE A 565 -25.79 -7.63 -37.15
C ILE A 565 -26.73 -7.79 -38.32
N GLU A 566 -26.60 -6.94 -39.33
CA GLU A 566 -27.35 -7.04 -40.57
C GLU A 566 -26.86 -8.25 -41.40
N GLY A 567 -27.69 -9.29 -41.47
CA GLY A 567 -27.41 -10.55 -42.17
C GLY A 567 -27.65 -11.78 -41.30
N ASN A 568 -27.50 -12.97 -41.89
CA ASN A 568 -27.63 -14.22 -41.14
C ASN A 568 -26.31 -14.55 -40.43
N VAL A 569 -26.33 -14.65 -39.10
CA VAL A 569 -25.20 -15.14 -38.30
C VAL A 569 -25.35 -16.64 -38.13
N THR A 570 -24.26 -17.39 -38.19
CA THR A 570 -24.30 -18.84 -37.92
C THR A 570 -23.61 -19.15 -36.60
N LEU A 571 -24.33 -19.76 -35.64
CA LEU A 571 -23.71 -20.42 -34.49
C LEU A 571 -23.34 -21.85 -34.86
N ASN A 572 -22.04 -22.12 -34.95
CA ASN A 572 -21.52 -23.47 -35.07
C ASN A 572 -21.33 -24.04 -33.66
N VAL A 573 -22.15 -25.03 -33.32
CA VAL A 573 -22.17 -25.70 -32.02
C VAL A 573 -21.55 -27.08 -32.18
N LYS A 574 -20.39 -27.31 -31.58
CA LYS A 574 -19.72 -28.62 -31.55
C LYS A 574 -19.67 -29.13 -30.13
N LEU A 575 -19.75 -30.45 -30.00
CA LEU A 575 -19.46 -31.13 -28.76
C LEU A 575 -18.26 -32.02 -29.03
N ASN A 576 -17.10 -31.59 -28.55
CA ASN A 576 -15.88 -32.37 -28.59
C ASN A 576 -15.86 -33.26 -27.34
N GLY A 577 -15.02 -34.31 -27.33
CA GLY A 577 -14.71 -35.03 -26.09
C GLY A 577 -14.04 -34.11 -25.05
N LEU A 578 -13.70 -34.64 -23.89
CA LEU A 578 -12.80 -33.95 -22.96
C LEU A 578 -11.40 -33.93 -23.62
N ASP A 579 -10.88 -32.75 -23.97
CA ASP A 579 -9.65 -32.60 -24.79
C ASP A 579 -8.35 -33.17 -24.15
N ARG A 580 -8.41 -33.60 -22.88
CA ARG A 580 -7.55 -34.68 -22.35
C ARG A 580 -8.44 -35.55 -21.47
N ASP A 581 -8.35 -36.85 -21.64
CA ASP A 581 -8.75 -37.76 -20.57
C ASP A 581 -8.01 -37.34 -19.30
N LEU A 582 -8.75 -37.15 -18.21
CA LEU A 582 -8.11 -36.93 -16.92
C LEU A 582 -7.18 -38.13 -16.68
N PRO A 583 -5.94 -37.90 -16.22
CA PRO A 583 -5.09 -38.99 -15.77
C PRO A 583 -5.86 -39.90 -14.80
N ALA A 584 -5.57 -41.21 -14.84
CA ALA A 584 -6.27 -42.17 -14.00
C ALA A 584 -6.29 -41.71 -12.53
N GLU A 585 -7.43 -41.84 -11.86
CA GLU A 585 -7.65 -41.42 -10.46
C GLU A 585 -7.67 -39.91 -10.19
N MET A 586 -7.44 -39.06 -11.20
CA MET A 586 -7.65 -37.62 -11.11
C MET A 586 -9.14 -37.28 -11.26
N THR A 587 -9.66 -36.41 -10.40
CA THR A 587 -11.06 -35.96 -10.46
C THR A 587 -11.16 -34.44 -10.37
N GLY A 588 -12.34 -33.89 -10.64
CA GLY A 588 -12.60 -32.45 -10.56
C GLY A 588 -12.62 -31.75 -11.93
N TYR A 589 -12.98 -30.47 -11.92
CA TYR A 589 -13.15 -29.67 -13.14
C TYR A 589 -12.34 -28.37 -13.13
N GLY A 590 -11.46 -28.17 -12.14
CA GLY A 590 -10.64 -26.96 -12.06
C GLY A 590 -11.41 -25.71 -11.64
N THR A 591 -12.56 -25.88 -10.98
CA THR A 591 -13.41 -24.77 -10.49
C THR A 591 -13.38 -24.70 -8.97
N GLU A 592 -13.81 -23.58 -8.39
CA GLU A 592 -13.88 -23.43 -6.92
C GLU A 592 -14.66 -24.55 -6.22
N LYS A 593 -15.85 -24.90 -6.73
CA LYS A 593 -16.68 -25.96 -6.13
C LYS A 593 -16.16 -27.38 -6.40
N LYS A 594 -15.39 -27.56 -7.48
CA LYS A 594 -14.84 -28.85 -7.91
C LYS A 594 -13.40 -28.66 -8.41
N PRO A 595 -12.45 -28.41 -7.50
CA PRO A 595 -11.04 -28.25 -7.86
C PRO A 595 -10.50 -29.55 -8.42
N PHE A 596 -9.44 -29.48 -9.23
CA PHE A 596 -8.71 -30.67 -9.63
C PHE A 596 -8.06 -31.34 -8.41
N ILE A 597 -8.34 -32.62 -8.22
CA ILE A 597 -7.83 -33.41 -7.11
C ILE A 597 -6.55 -34.12 -7.54
N LEU A 598 -5.42 -33.65 -7.02
CA LEU A 598 -4.08 -34.09 -7.41
C LEU A 598 -3.56 -35.17 -6.44
N LYS A 599 -3.01 -36.26 -7.00
CA LYS A 599 -2.50 -37.40 -6.22
C LYS A 599 -1.05 -37.76 -6.49
N THR A 600 -0.56 -37.47 -7.68
CA THR A 600 0.76 -37.90 -8.16
C THR A 600 1.50 -36.73 -8.80
N ALA A 601 2.80 -36.91 -9.05
CA ALA A 601 3.59 -35.91 -9.78
C ALA A 601 3.12 -35.74 -11.22
N ASP A 602 2.62 -36.80 -11.86
CA ASP A 602 2.03 -36.70 -13.20
C ASP A 602 0.75 -35.85 -13.20
N HIS A 603 -0.05 -35.87 -12.11
CA HIS A 603 -1.20 -34.96 -11.98
C HIS A 603 -0.73 -33.50 -11.87
N LEU A 604 0.38 -33.24 -11.16
CA LEU A 604 0.96 -31.89 -11.08
C LEU A 604 1.52 -31.44 -12.43
N ALA A 605 2.23 -32.31 -13.16
CA ALA A 605 2.73 -32.03 -14.50
C ALA A 605 1.58 -31.77 -15.48
N TRP A 606 0.52 -32.58 -15.42
CA TRP A 606 -0.69 -32.34 -16.19
C TRP A 606 -1.33 -30.99 -15.84
N PHE A 607 -1.41 -30.64 -14.56
CA PHE A 607 -2.00 -29.38 -14.12
C PHE A 607 -1.17 -28.18 -14.57
N ARG A 608 0.16 -28.29 -14.50
CA ARG A 608 1.10 -27.29 -15.05
C ARG A 608 0.83 -27.07 -16.53
N ASP A 609 0.78 -28.13 -17.33
CA ASP A 609 0.55 -28.03 -18.78
C ASP A 609 -0.82 -27.41 -19.05
N TYR A 610 -1.85 -27.86 -18.34
CA TYR A 610 -3.20 -27.31 -18.44
C TYR A 610 -3.23 -25.80 -18.19
N VAL A 611 -2.59 -25.33 -17.12
CA VAL A 611 -2.48 -23.89 -16.83
C VAL A 611 -1.71 -23.17 -17.95
N ASN A 612 -0.57 -23.71 -18.36
CA ASN A 612 0.31 -23.12 -19.36
C ASN A 612 -0.24 -23.17 -20.79
N GLU A 613 -1.30 -23.94 -21.06
CA GLU A 613 -2.01 -24.03 -22.33
C GLU A 613 -3.21 -23.06 -22.43
N GLY A 614 -3.40 -22.17 -21.45
CA GLY A 614 -4.44 -21.13 -21.50
C GLY A 614 -5.55 -21.27 -20.45
N HIS A 615 -5.30 -22.01 -19.37
CA HIS A 615 -6.23 -22.15 -18.25
C HIS A 615 -5.71 -21.56 -16.93
N PRO A 616 -5.34 -20.26 -16.88
CA PRO A 616 -4.70 -19.65 -15.72
C PRO A 616 -5.55 -19.62 -14.45
N ASN A 617 -6.88 -19.68 -14.58
CA ASN A 617 -7.83 -19.58 -13.46
C ASN A 617 -8.13 -20.92 -12.78
N ALA A 618 -7.44 -22.01 -13.15
CA ALA A 618 -7.77 -23.35 -12.70
C ALA A 618 -7.53 -23.55 -11.20
N TRP A 619 -8.50 -24.15 -10.52
CA TRP A 619 -8.41 -24.50 -9.10
C TRP A 619 -7.91 -25.92 -8.91
N ALA A 620 -6.97 -26.11 -7.99
CA ALA A 620 -6.43 -27.43 -7.66
C ALA A 620 -6.27 -27.62 -6.15
N LYS A 621 -6.42 -28.88 -5.72
CA LYS A 621 -6.24 -29.32 -4.34
C LYS A 621 -5.49 -30.66 -4.33
N ILE A 622 -4.49 -30.82 -3.46
CA ILE A 622 -3.91 -32.15 -3.19
C ILE A 622 -4.90 -32.97 -2.36
N ALA A 623 -5.15 -34.22 -2.78
CA ALA A 623 -6.18 -35.07 -2.19
C ALA A 623 -5.97 -35.33 -0.68
N ASP A 624 -7.07 -35.55 0.05
CA ASP A 624 -7.03 -35.75 1.51
C ASP A 624 -6.30 -37.05 1.91
N ASP A 625 -6.40 -38.09 1.08
CA ASP A 625 -5.76 -39.41 1.23
C ASP A 625 -4.27 -39.41 0.84
N VAL A 626 -3.77 -38.34 0.22
CA VAL A 626 -2.36 -38.19 -0.14
C VAL A 626 -1.60 -37.64 1.06
N LYS A 627 -0.42 -38.19 1.34
CA LYS A 627 0.51 -37.67 2.35
C LYS A 627 1.57 -36.77 1.71
N GLU A 628 2.14 -37.23 0.61
CA GLU A 628 3.25 -36.59 -0.08
C GLU A 628 3.20 -36.91 -1.58
N ILE A 629 3.71 -36.00 -2.41
CA ILE A 629 3.91 -36.20 -3.85
C ILE A 629 5.42 -36.13 -4.14
N ASP A 630 5.95 -37.18 -4.77
CA ASP A 630 7.36 -37.25 -5.18
C ASP A 630 7.53 -36.78 -6.62
N MET A 631 8.25 -35.67 -6.81
CA MET A 631 8.47 -35.06 -8.12
C MET A 631 9.53 -35.77 -8.97
N SER A 632 10.20 -36.81 -8.45
CA SER A 632 11.33 -37.46 -9.12
C SER A 632 11.01 -38.14 -10.45
N THR A 633 9.74 -38.37 -10.80
CA THR A 633 9.34 -38.88 -12.13
C THR A 633 9.18 -37.77 -13.18
N VAL A 634 9.06 -36.51 -12.75
CA VAL A 634 8.77 -35.36 -13.63
C VAL A 634 9.88 -34.31 -13.61
N CYS A 635 10.76 -34.33 -12.61
CA CYS A 635 11.99 -33.53 -12.58
C CYS A 635 13.06 -34.20 -11.70
N HIS A 636 14.31 -34.18 -12.16
CA HIS A 636 15.47 -34.71 -11.45
C HIS A 636 16.78 -34.20 -12.07
N LYS A 637 17.84 -34.16 -11.26
CA LYS A 637 19.21 -33.94 -11.75
C LYS A 637 19.67 -35.14 -12.61
N ALA A 638 20.61 -34.90 -13.52
CA ALA A 638 21.28 -35.97 -14.25
C ALA A 638 21.93 -37.00 -13.31
N ASN A 639 21.89 -38.27 -13.70
CA ASN A 639 22.54 -39.37 -13.01
C ASN A 639 23.23 -40.29 -14.03
N ASP A 640 24.54 -40.15 -14.15
CA ASP A 640 25.37 -40.89 -15.11
C ASP A 640 25.40 -42.41 -14.82
N GLU A 641 25.37 -42.80 -13.54
CA GLU A 641 25.37 -44.21 -13.12
C GLU A 641 24.07 -44.93 -13.52
N LYS A 642 22.94 -44.21 -13.48
CA LYS A 642 21.62 -44.71 -13.90
C LYS A 642 21.28 -44.40 -15.35
N GLN A 643 22.17 -43.71 -16.08
CA GLN A 643 21.96 -43.24 -17.45
C GLN A 643 20.67 -42.40 -17.63
N VAL A 644 20.35 -41.57 -16.64
CA VAL A 644 19.18 -40.68 -16.69
C VAL A 644 19.65 -39.25 -16.92
N ALA A 645 19.17 -38.61 -18.00
CA ALA A 645 19.48 -37.22 -18.31
C ALA A 645 18.85 -36.25 -17.29
N GLU A 646 19.30 -35.00 -17.26
CA GLU A 646 18.64 -33.98 -16.44
C GLU A 646 17.24 -33.66 -16.97
N LEU A 647 16.29 -33.50 -16.06
CA LEU A 647 14.93 -33.02 -16.35
C LEU A 647 14.57 -31.94 -15.33
N SER A 648 14.48 -30.68 -15.76
CA SER A 648 14.07 -29.56 -14.91
C SER A 648 12.55 -29.41 -14.91
N TRP A 649 11.98 -29.00 -13.78
CA TRP A 649 10.58 -28.59 -13.70
C TRP A 649 10.35 -27.27 -14.44
N ASP A 650 9.35 -27.27 -15.32
CA ASP A 650 8.82 -26.05 -15.93
C ASP A 650 7.80 -25.40 -14.98
N PRO A 651 7.87 -24.08 -14.75
CA PRO A 651 6.99 -23.41 -13.81
C PRO A 651 5.51 -23.45 -14.22
N ILE A 652 4.62 -23.48 -13.22
CA ILE A 652 3.19 -23.23 -13.42
C ILE A 652 2.96 -21.72 -13.58
N GLY A 653 2.40 -21.34 -14.72
CA GLY A 653 2.10 -19.95 -15.06
C GLY A 653 3.30 -19.16 -15.56
N ASN A 654 3.06 -18.27 -16.53
CA ASN A 654 4.09 -17.45 -17.18
C ASN A 654 3.64 -15.98 -17.35
N PRO A 655 4.57 -15.01 -17.40
CA PRO A 655 4.23 -13.58 -17.45
C PRO A 655 3.63 -13.12 -18.79
N ASN A 656 3.74 -13.92 -19.85
CA ASN A 656 3.41 -13.46 -21.20
C ASN A 656 1.91 -13.55 -21.49
N ASN A 657 1.27 -14.68 -21.17
CA ASN A 657 -0.16 -14.88 -21.45
C ASN A 657 -0.89 -15.78 -20.43
N ASN A 658 -0.17 -16.51 -19.57
CA ASN A 658 -0.78 -17.50 -18.67
C ASN A 658 -0.38 -17.28 -17.21
N THR A 659 -0.44 -16.03 -16.74
CA THR A 659 -0.22 -15.71 -15.32
C THR A 659 -1.22 -16.48 -14.46
N TYR A 660 -0.72 -17.28 -13.51
CA TYR A 660 -1.60 -18.12 -12.70
C TYR A 660 -2.49 -17.24 -11.80
N GLN A 661 -3.79 -17.50 -11.88
CA GLN A 661 -4.84 -16.70 -11.23
C GLN A 661 -5.89 -17.57 -10.49
N GLY A 662 -5.69 -18.89 -10.48
CA GLY A 662 -6.54 -19.83 -9.73
C GLY A 662 -6.23 -19.84 -8.23
N THR A 663 -6.80 -20.83 -7.53
CA THR A 663 -6.35 -21.19 -6.17
C THR A 663 -5.71 -22.58 -6.18
N PHE A 664 -4.54 -22.69 -5.58
CA PHE A 664 -3.84 -23.96 -5.36
C PHE A 664 -3.74 -24.25 -3.86
N ASP A 665 -4.47 -25.28 -3.41
CA ASP A 665 -4.44 -25.72 -2.02
C ASP A 665 -3.65 -27.03 -1.89
N GLY A 666 -2.45 -26.93 -1.34
CA GLY A 666 -1.62 -28.09 -1.02
C GLY A 666 -2.21 -28.97 0.07
N ASN A 667 -3.29 -28.55 0.75
CA ASN A 667 -4.03 -29.30 1.75
C ASN A 667 -3.15 -29.83 2.91
N GLY A 668 -2.09 -29.09 3.23
CA GLY A 668 -1.12 -29.40 4.27
C GLY A 668 -0.21 -30.57 3.91
N LYS A 669 -0.11 -30.93 2.62
CA LYS A 669 0.66 -32.08 2.14
C LYS A 669 2.07 -31.67 1.71
N THR A 670 2.93 -32.67 1.57
CA THR A 670 4.33 -32.46 1.17
C THR A 670 4.53 -32.67 -0.32
N ILE A 671 5.24 -31.75 -0.98
CA ILE A 671 5.82 -31.95 -2.32
C ILE A 671 7.32 -32.17 -2.12
N ARG A 672 7.83 -33.35 -2.49
CA ARG A 672 9.24 -33.70 -2.29
C ARG A 672 10.01 -33.84 -3.59
N ASN A 673 11.32 -33.61 -3.52
CA ASN A 673 12.27 -33.76 -4.62
C ASN A 673 12.00 -32.85 -5.84
N LEU A 674 11.38 -31.67 -5.63
CA LEU A 674 11.26 -30.68 -6.69
C LEU A 674 12.67 -30.26 -7.16
N TYR A 675 12.93 -30.35 -8.45
CA TYR A 675 14.21 -29.97 -9.05
C TYR A 675 14.00 -28.95 -10.17
N ILE A 676 14.62 -27.79 -10.04
CA ILE A 676 14.60 -26.70 -11.02
C ILE A 676 16.04 -26.30 -11.32
N ASN A 677 16.43 -26.31 -12.60
CA ASN A 677 17.67 -25.77 -13.10
C ASN A 677 17.37 -24.87 -14.30
N ALA A 678 17.15 -23.58 -14.05
CA ALA A 678 16.61 -22.64 -15.03
C ALA A 678 17.62 -21.58 -15.50
N THR A 679 17.55 -21.22 -16.77
CA THR A 679 18.24 -20.05 -17.34
C THR A 679 17.30 -18.90 -17.63
N SER A 680 16.00 -19.16 -17.70
CA SER A 680 14.95 -18.16 -17.83
C SER A 680 14.67 -17.45 -16.50
N ASP A 681 14.09 -16.27 -16.59
CA ASP A 681 13.52 -15.56 -15.46
C ASP A 681 12.32 -16.34 -14.88
N TYR A 682 11.89 -15.97 -13.66
CA TYR A 682 10.72 -16.54 -12.98
C TYR A 682 10.87 -18.03 -12.60
N ALA A 683 11.98 -18.39 -11.95
CA ALA A 683 12.22 -19.76 -11.50
C ALA A 683 11.49 -20.06 -10.18
N GLY A 684 10.63 -21.07 -10.20
CA GLY A 684 9.94 -21.60 -9.03
C GLY A 684 8.93 -22.69 -9.39
N PHE A 685 8.27 -23.26 -8.39
CA PHE A 685 7.17 -24.20 -8.65
C PHE A 685 6.07 -23.53 -9.50
N PHE A 686 5.77 -22.27 -9.18
CA PHE A 686 5.09 -21.31 -10.03
C PHE A 686 6.10 -20.32 -10.64
N GLY A 687 5.84 -19.87 -11.86
CA GLY A 687 6.67 -18.84 -12.50
C GLY A 687 6.19 -17.47 -12.07
N TYR A 688 4.96 -17.17 -12.49
CA TYR A 688 4.27 -15.92 -12.18
C TYR A 688 2.85 -16.21 -11.67
N ALA A 689 2.55 -15.78 -10.45
CA ALA A 689 1.21 -15.81 -9.86
C ALA A 689 0.66 -14.38 -9.69
N GLY A 690 -0.53 -14.10 -10.23
CA GLY A 690 -1.15 -12.77 -10.26
C GLY A 690 -2.24 -12.58 -9.19
N LYS A 691 -3.52 -12.88 -9.50
CA LYS A 691 -4.63 -12.74 -8.53
C LYS A 691 -5.17 -14.10 -8.07
N GLY A 692 -5.29 -14.37 -6.76
CA GLY A 692 -5.72 -15.68 -6.24
C GLY A 692 -5.02 -16.09 -4.95
N SER A 693 -4.94 -17.40 -4.66
CA SER A 693 -4.26 -17.92 -3.46
C SER A 693 -3.50 -19.24 -3.66
N ILE A 694 -2.30 -19.34 -3.07
CA ILE A 694 -1.50 -20.57 -3.02
C ILE A 694 -1.22 -20.82 -1.55
N LYS A 695 -1.65 -21.99 -1.06
CA LYS A 695 -1.61 -22.25 0.37
C LYS A 695 -1.34 -23.70 0.75
N ASN A 696 -0.89 -23.89 1.98
CA ASN A 696 -0.82 -25.18 2.67
C ASN A 696 0.11 -26.21 2.00
N ILE A 697 1.33 -25.81 1.63
CA ILE A 697 2.32 -26.69 0.97
C ILE A 697 3.56 -26.80 1.84
N THR A 698 4.04 -28.03 2.05
CA THR A 698 5.40 -28.28 2.57
C THR A 698 6.31 -28.77 1.44
N PHE A 699 7.46 -28.13 1.23
CA PHE A 699 8.49 -28.59 0.32
C PHE A 699 9.58 -29.34 1.06
N ASP A 700 9.87 -30.56 0.61
CA ASP A 700 10.93 -31.43 1.15
C ASP A 700 11.97 -31.73 0.06
N ASN A 701 13.25 -31.54 0.35
CA ASN A 701 14.34 -31.73 -0.60
C ASN A 701 14.16 -30.98 -1.95
N ALA A 702 13.55 -29.80 -1.93
CA ALA A 702 13.43 -28.95 -3.12
C ALA A 702 14.76 -28.28 -3.45
N LYS A 703 15.21 -28.39 -4.69
CA LYS A 703 16.49 -27.88 -5.20
C LYS A 703 16.23 -26.95 -6.38
N VAL A 704 16.37 -25.64 -6.14
CA VAL A 704 16.14 -24.62 -7.17
C VAL A 704 17.45 -23.90 -7.45
N ASN A 705 17.95 -24.04 -8.67
CA ASN A 705 19.10 -23.32 -9.19
C ASN A 705 18.65 -22.49 -10.41
N SER A 706 18.96 -21.20 -10.42
CA SER A 706 18.60 -20.35 -11.56
C SER A 706 19.63 -19.25 -11.83
N THR A 707 19.88 -19.02 -13.12
CA THR A 707 20.66 -17.86 -13.60
C THR A 707 19.78 -16.68 -14.05
N GLY A 708 18.45 -16.87 -14.02
CA GLY A 708 17.46 -15.83 -14.27
C GLY A 708 17.32 -14.85 -13.11
N TRP A 709 16.45 -13.86 -13.29
CA TRP A 709 16.38 -12.69 -12.42
C TRP A 709 15.59 -12.95 -11.14
N PHE A 710 14.53 -13.77 -11.18
CA PHE A 710 13.64 -13.97 -10.03
C PHE A 710 13.56 -15.45 -9.68
N THR A 711 13.86 -15.79 -8.43
CA THR A 711 14.01 -17.18 -8.00
C THR A 711 13.42 -17.41 -6.60
N GLY A 712 12.59 -18.44 -6.46
CA GLY A 712 12.17 -18.98 -5.17
C GLY A 712 11.65 -20.42 -5.28
N ILE A 713 11.50 -21.13 -4.17
CA ILE A 713 10.97 -22.51 -4.20
C ILE A 713 9.52 -22.53 -4.66
N LEU A 714 8.71 -21.66 -4.06
CA LEU A 714 7.30 -21.55 -4.41
C LEU A 714 7.14 -20.84 -5.75
N ALA A 715 7.73 -19.65 -5.89
CA ALA A 715 7.48 -18.81 -7.05
C ALA A 715 8.65 -17.92 -7.45
N GLY A 716 8.77 -17.63 -8.75
CA GLY A 716 9.60 -16.53 -9.22
C GLY A 716 9.04 -15.17 -8.78
N GLU A 717 7.79 -14.89 -9.17
CA GLU A 717 7.06 -13.65 -8.84
C GLU A 717 5.62 -13.92 -8.39
N VAL A 718 5.18 -13.14 -7.41
CA VAL A 718 3.83 -13.16 -6.84
C VAL A 718 3.26 -11.74 -6.74
N ASP A 719 2.40 -11.32 -7.67
CA ASP A 719 1.87 -9.94 -7.74
C ASP A 719 0.39 -9.85 -7.37
N SER A 720 0.04 -9.21 -6.24
CA SER A 720 -1.37 -9.04 -5.79
C SER A 720 -2.09 -10.36 -5.41
N TYR A 721 -1.33 -11.35 -4.95
CA TYR A 721 -1.79 -12.70 -4.60
C TYR A 721 -1.69 -12.98 -3.09
N ILE A 722 -2.42 -13.98 -2.58
CA ILE A 722 -2.30 -14.44 -1.18
C ILE A 722 -1.41 -15.69 -1.12
N VAL A 723 -0.33 -15.63 -0.34
CA VAL A 723 0.51 -16.80 -0.03
C VAL A 723 0.41 -17.11 1.45
N GLU A 724 -0.01 -18.33 1.77
CA GLU A 724 -0.29 -18.73 3.15
C GLU A 724 0.23 -20.13 3.47
N ASN A 725 0.83 -20.32 4.65
CA ASN A 725 1.17 -21.65 5.15
C ASN A 725 2.06 -22.46 4.19
N ILE A 726 3.13 -21.81 3.72
CA ILE A 726 4.15 -22.43 2.86
C ILE A 726 5.37 -22.71 3.71
N LYS A 727 5.81 -23.97 3.72
CA LYS A 727 6.95 -24.42 4.52
C LYS A 727 8.01 -25.07 3.65
N THR A 728 9.29 -24.80 3.89
CA THR A 728 10.41 -25.55 3.31
C THR A 728 11.15 -26.30 4.40
N LEU A 729 11.65 -27.51 4.14
CA LEU A 729 12.45 -28.27 5.10
C LEU A 729 13.96 -28.00 4.93
N ALA A 730 14.76 -28.37 5.93
CA ALA A 730 16.19 -28.02 6.02
C ALA A 730 17.06 -28.59 4.89
N ASN A 731 16.59 -29.63 4.19
CA ASN A 731 17.26 -30.21 3.04
C ASN A 731 16.90 -29.49 1.72
N CYS A 732 16.06 -28.47 1.73
CA CYS A 732 15.80 -27.62 0.57
C CYS A 732 16.95 -26.62 0.34
N SER A 733 17.12 -26.12 -0.88
CA SER A 733 18.08 -25.06 -1.19
C SER A 733 17.68 -24.25 -2.42
N VAL A 734 17.98 -22.96 -2.39
CA VAL A 734 17.77 -21.99 -3.47
C VAL A 734 19.07 -21.29 -3.80
N GLU A 735 19.46 -21.34 -5.07
CA GLU A 735 20.57 -20.57 -5.62
C GLU A 735 20.07 -19.76 -6.82
N GLY A 736 20.22 -18.44 -6.77
CA GLY A 736 19.72 -17.53 -7.79
C GLY A 736 20.68 -16.38 -8.08
N LYS A 737 20.42 -15.61 -9.15
CA LYS A 737 21.29 -14.49 -9.53
C LYS A 737 20.87 -13.20 -8.85
N ASP A 738 19.71 -12.63 -9.20
CA ASP A 738 19.36 -11.25 -8.86
C ASP A 738 18.44 -11.15 -7.63
N LYS A 739 17.13 -11.43 -7.76
CA LYS A 739 16.15 -11.41 -6.67
C LYS A 739 15.82 -12.83 -6.22
N VAL A 740 16.31 -13.21 -5.04
CA VAL A 740 16.24 -14.60 -4.57
C VAL A 740 15.57 -14.66 -3.21
N GLY A 741 14.48 -15.42 -3.11
CA GLY A 741 13.82 -15.74 -1.86
C GLY A 741 13.82 -17.23 -1.58
N GLY A 742 13.81 -17.64 -0.31
CA GLY A 742 13.56 -19.04 0.02
C GLY A 742 12.15 -19.49 -0.38
N ILE A 743 11.16 -18.60 -0.25
CA ILE A 743 9.78 -18.83 -0.71
C ILE A 743 9.56 -18.26 -2.11
N ALA A 744 9.77 -16.95 -2.31
CA ALA A 744 9.56 -16.30 -3.61
C ALA A 744 10.60 -15.23 -3.94
N GLY A 745 10.96 -15.09 -5.21
CA GLY A 745 11.92 -14.06 -5.64
C GLY A 745 11.44 -12.64 -5.36
N ILE A 746 10.20 -12.34 -5.78
CA ILE A 746 9.54 -11.05 -5.57
C ILE A 746 8.07 -11.25 -5.19
N ALA A 747 7.57 -10.40 -4.29
CA ALA A 747 6.14 -10.34 -4.00
C ALA A 747 5.61 -8.92 -3.74
N SER A 748 4.33 -8.69 -4.03
CA SER A 748 3.60 -7.46 -3.68
C SER A 748 2.34 -7.72 -2.82
N GLY A 749 1.88 -8.97 -2.75
CA GLY A 749 0.66 -9.39 -2.03
C GLY A 749 0.84 -9.66 -0.53
N ILE A 750 -0.11 -10.38 0.06
CA ILE A 750 -0.11 -10.77 1.48
C ILE A 750 0.64 -12.09 1.62
N ILE A 751 1.69 -12.10 2.45
CA ILE A 751 2.48 -13.29 2.76
C ILE A 751 2.29 -13.62 4.23
N SER A 752 1.72 -14.78 4.53
CA SER A 752 1.38 -15.15 5.90
C SER A 752 1.75 -16.58 6.27
N ASN A 753 2.13 -16.80 7.53
CA ASN A 753 2.40 -18.13 8.09
C ASN A 753 3.42 -18.95 7.26
N CYS A 754 4.42 -18.30 6.66
CA CYS A 754 5.40 -18.98 5.81
C CYS A 754 6.71 -19.23 6.54
N GLU A 755 7.25 -20.43 6.39
CA GLU A 755 8.49 -20.88 7.03
C GLU A 755 9.53 -21.30 5.98
N ASN A 756 10.71 -20.68 6.01
CA ASN A 756 11.83 -21.13 5.19
C ASN A 756 12.92 -21.79 6.04
N HIS A 757 13.21 -23.07 5.80
CA HIS A 757 14.40 -23.73 6.32
C HIS A 757 15.47 -23.97 5.24
N ALA A 758 15.18 -23.64 3.98
CA ALA A 758 16.11 -23.81 2.87
C ALA A 758 17.28 -22.83 2.96
N GLU A 759 18.49 -23.29 2.62
CA GLU A 759 19.62 -22.39 2.40
C GLU A 759 19.36 -21.52 1.15
N VAL A 760 19.59 -20.20 1.26
CA VAL A 760 19.38 -19.23 0.16
C VAL A 760 20.71 -18.59 -0.24
N LYS A 761 21.09 -18.73 -1.51
CA LYS A 761 22.33 -18.21 -2.09
C LYS A 761 22.06 -17.37 -3.33
N GLY A 762 22.89 -16.35 -3.55
CA GLY A 762 22.79 -15.51 -4.75
C GLY A 762 23.66 -14.28 -4.76
N THR A 763 23.37 -13.33 -5.68
CA THR A 763 24.26 -12.18 -5.90
C THR A 763 23.68 -10.85 -5.45
N ALA A 764 22.47 -10.44 -5.84
CA ALA A 764 21.99 -9.07 -5.60
C ALA A 764 21.07 -8.90 -4.38
N SER A 765 19.76 -9.15 -4.51
CA SER A 765 18.76 -8.96 -3.46
C SER A 765 18.26 -10.31 -2.94
N LEU A 766 18.67 -10.68 -1.73
CA LEU A 766 18.39 -11.99 -1.15
C LEU A 766 17.62 -11.88 0.16
N GLY A 767 16.57 -12.68 0.31
CA GLY A 767 15.90 -12.88 1.59
C GLY A 767 15.54 -14.33 1.85
N GLY A 768 15.48 -14.72 3.12
CA GLY A 768 15.05 -16.06 3.49
C GLY A 768 13.59 -16.34 3.13
N ILE A 769 12.72 -15.33 3.17
CA ILE A 769 11.34 -15.44 2.67
C ILE A 769 11.26 -14.88 1.25
N LEU A 770 11.64 -13.61 1.06
CA LEU A 770 11.52 -12.90 -0.21
C LEU A 770 12.82 -12.21 -0.63
N GLY A 771 13.18 -12.28 -1.90
CA GLY A 771 14.24 -11.43 -2.44
C GLY A 771 13.85 -9.95 -2.38
N VAL A 772 12.64 -9.63 -2.87
CA VAL A 772 12.11 -8.27 -2.94
C VAL A 772 10.63 -8.18 -2.54
N TYR A 773 10.25 -7.09 -1.86
CA TYR A 773 8.85 -6.81 -1.48
C TYR A 773 8.35 -5.40 -1.86
N TYR A 774 7.18 -5.30 -2.50
CA TYR A 774 6.52 -4.04 -2.91
C TYR A 774 5.06 -3.92 -2.43
N GLY A 775 4.74 -4.38 -1.23
CA GLY A 775 3.40 -4.27 -0.67
C GLY A 775 3.09 -2.88 -0.12
N LEU A 776 2.60 -1.96 -0.95
CA LEU A 776 1.92 -0.76 -0.44
C LEU A 776 0.65 -1.22 0.27
N ASP A 777 0.60 -1.07 1.59
CA ASP A 777 -0.49 -1.51 2.49
C ASP A 777 -0.66 -3.02 2.71
N ASN A 778 0.16 -3.86 2.06
CA ASN A 778 0.22 -5.29 2.35
C ASN A 778 1.26 -5.63 3.42
N SER A 779 1.17 -6.86 3.96
CA SER A 779 2.02 -7.32 5.05
C SER A 779 2.68 -8.66 4.80
N ILE A 780 3.86 -8.81 5.40
CA ILE A 780 4.49 -10.08 5.73
C ILE A 780 4.18 -10.34 7.21
N THR A 781 3.34 -11.35 7.48
CA THR A 781 2.79 -11.59 8.81
C THR A 781 3.05 -13.01 9.27
N SER A 782 3.55 -13.20 10.49
CA SER A 782 3.76 -14.53 11.07
C SER A 782 4.67 -15.44 10.23
N CYS A 783 5.69 -14.88 9.58
CA CYS A 783 6.64 -15.64 8.77
C CYS A 783 7.96 -15.83 9.51
N ALA A 784 8.66 -16.92 9.22
CA ALA A 784 9.92 -17.27 9.88
C ALA A 784 10.97 -17.80 8.90
N ASN A 785 12.18 -17.27 8.94
CA ASN A 785 13.34 -17.85 8.25
C ASN A 785 14.29 -18.54 9.24
N TYR A 786 14.63 -19.80 8.96
CA TYR A 786 15.61 -20.62 9.68
C TYR A 786 16.84 -20.91 8.83
N GLY A 787 16.72 -20.86 7.50
CA GLY A 787 17.81 -21.16 6.58
C GLY A 787 18.85 -20.03 6.52
N ALA A 788 20.12 -20.39 6.28
CA ALA A 788 21.16 -19.39 6.09
C ALA A 788 20.95 -18.62 4.77
N VAL A 789 21.20 -17.31 4.78
CA VAL A 789 21.08 -16.44 3.60
C VAL A 789 22.45 -15.85 3.26
N THR A 790 22.99 -16.19 2.09
CA THR A 790 24.36 -15.80 1.68
C THR A 790 24.35 -15.10 0.32
N GLY A 791 24.63 -13.79 0.32
CA GLY A 791 24.71 -12.95 -0.87
C GLY A 791 26.11 -12.36 -1.10
N THR A 792 26.43 -12.03 -2.35
CA THR A 792 27.78 -11.57 -2.75
C THR A 792 27.87 -10.11 -3.19
N VAL A 793 26.76 -9.39 -3.42
CA VAL A 793 26.78 -8.02 -3.98
C VAL A 793 26.02 -6.99 -3.13
N SER A 794 24.68 -6.95 -3.15
CA SER A 794 23.94 -5.76 -2.69
C SER A 794 23.18 -5.94 -1.36
N SER A 795 21.92 -6.38 -1.41
CA SER A 795 20.97 -6.33 -0.30
C SER A 795 20.64 -7.72 0.22
N VAL A 796 21.10 -8.06 1.42
CA VAL A 796 20.91 -9.37 2.03
C VAL A 796 20.18 -9.21 3.36
N GLY A 797 18.94 -9.69 3.41
CA GLY A 797 18.15 -9.75 4.63
C GLY A 797 17.88 -11.20 5.02
N GLY A 798 17.70 -11.49 6.30
CA GLY A 798 17.27 -12.84 6.69
C GLY A 798 15.80 -13.10 6.35
N MET A 799 14.94 -12.08 6.30
CA MET A 799 13.58 -12.19 5.79
C MET A 799 13.42 -11.66 4.37
N VAL A 800 13.82 -10.40 4.15
CA VAL A 800 13.64 -9.67 2.89
C VAL A 800 14.93 -8.99 2.47
N GLY A 801 15.39 -9.24 1.24
CA GLY A 801 16.58 -8.58 0.70
C GLY A 801 16.37 -7.07 0.53
N PHE A 802 15.45 -6.70 -0.35
CA PHE A 802 15.04 -5.31 -0.57
C PHE A 802 13.54 -5.11 -0.34
N LEU A 803 13.20 -4.14 0.51
CA LEU A 803 11.82 -3.77 0.83
C LEU A 803 11.52 -2.37 0.29
N GLY A 804 10.71 -2.29 -0.78
CA GLY A 804 10.30 -1.01 -1.37
C GLY A 804 9.31 -0.25 -0.48
N SER A 805 8.23 -0.90 -0.09
CA SER A 805 7.31 -0.44 0.95
C SER A 805 6.58 -1.65 1.52
N GLY A 806 6.24 -1.62 2.81
CA GLY A 806 5.39 -2.64 3.42
C GLY A 806 5.52 -2.78 4.93
N ILE A 807 4.69 -3.68 5.47
CA ILE A 807 4.64 -4.02 6.89
C ILE A 807 5.28 -5.40 7.09
N ILE A 808 6.24 -5.51 8.02
CA ILE A 808 6.66 -6.81 8.55
C ILE A 808 6.19 -6.87 9.99
N GLN A 809 5.32 -7.84 10.28
CA GLN A 809 4.75 -8.00 11.60
C GLN A 809 4.78 -9.45 12.08
N ASN A 810 4.94 -9.63 13.39
CA ASN A 810 4.92 -10.93 14.05
C ASN A 810 5.87 -11.97 13.42
N SER A 811 7.00 -11.53 12.87
CA SER A 811 7.84 -12.36 12.03
C SER A 811 9.28 -12.42 12.53
N ALA A 812 9.99 -13.49 12.15
CA ALA A 812 11.31 -13.80 12.68
C ALA A 812 12.34 -14.16 11.61
N ASN A 813 13.60 -13.87 11.91
CA ASN A 813 14.74 -14.54 11.28
C ASN A 813 15.65 -15.17 12.34
N TYR A 814 15.86 -16.47 12.21
CA TYR A 814 16.77 -17.27 13.02
C TYR A 814 18.05 -17.67 12.28
N GLY A 815 18.01 -17.68 10.94
CA GLY A 815 19.13 -18.07 10.10
C GLY A 815 20.24 -17.01 10.06
N ASP A 816 21.48 -17.47 9.91
CA ASP A 816 22.64 -16.58 9.74
C ASP A 816 22.56 -15.85 8.38
N VAL A 817 22.97 -14.59 8.36
CA VAL A 817 22.91 -13.72 7.17
C VAL A 817 24.33 -13.25 6.83
N THR A 818 24.77 -13.56 5.62
CA THR A 818 26.07 -13.13 5.08
C THR A 818 25.87 -12.31 3.82
N GLY A 819 26.42 -11.08 3.77
CA GLY A 819 26.28 -10.19 2.62
C GLY A 819 27.45 -9.23 2.46
N THR A 820 27.42 -8.38 1.43
CA THR A 820 28.54 -7.47 1.12
C THR A 820 28.24 -6.01 1.44
N LEU A 821 27.09 -5.46 1.00
CA LEU A 821 26.78 -4.02 1.11
C LEU A 821 25.73 -3.70 2.18
N TYR A 822 24.46 -4.06 1.96
CA TYR A 822 23.36 -3.83 2.92
C TYR A 822 22.97 -5.15 3.56
N VAL A 823 23.32 -5.33 4.84
CA VAL A 823 23.14 -6.62 5.51
C VAL A 823 22.34 -6.42 6.78
N GLY A 824 21.17 -7.06 6.87
CA GLY A 824 20.32 -6.99 8.06
C GLY A 824 19.74 -8.34 8.42
N ASN A 825 19.43 -8.52 9.70
CA ASN A 825 18.85 -9.78 10.16
C ASN A 825 17.45 -10.01 9.61
N LEU A 826 16.62 -8.97 9.55
CA LEU A 826 15.29 -9.02 8.95
C LEU A 826 15.35 -8.49 7.52
N ILE A 827 15.80 -7.24 7.36
CA ILE A 827 15.79 -6.53 6.07
C ILE A 827 17.19 -6.08 5.69
N GLY A 828 17.63 -6.38 4.47
CA GLY A 828 18.89 -5.86 3.93
C GLY A 828 18.80 -4.34 3.70
N ASN A 829 17.95 -3.92 2.77
CA ASN A 829 17.73 -2.51 2.42
C ASN A 829 16.22 -2.21 2.33
N ALA A 830 15.78 -1.13 2.99
CA ALA A 830 14.39 -0.68 2.99
C ALA A 830 14.28 0.76 2.46
N ASN A 831 13.29 0.99 1.59
CA ASN A 831 12.88 2.34 1.24
C ASN A 831 11.97 2.93 2.32
N LYS A 832 10.84 2.28 2.59
CA LYS A 832 9.93 2.59 3.70
C LYS A 832 9.51 1.29 4.36
N CYS A 833 9.77 1.09 5.65
CA CYS A 833 9.31 -0.10 6.37
C CYS A 833 8.48 0.26 7.60
N ASN A 834 7.51 -0.59 7.90
CA ASN A 834 6.77 -0.57 9.16
C ASN A 834 7.03 -1.90 9.88
N LEU A 835 7.73 -1.85 11.01
CA LEU A 835 8.07 -3.03 11.80
C LEU A 835 7.19 -3.14 13.04
N ASN A 836 6.63 -4.33 13.29
CA ASN A 836 5.81 -4.58 14.47
C ASN A 836 6.06 -5.98 15.05
N ASN A 837 6.48 -6.08 16.32
CA ASN A 837 6.65 -7.37 17.00
C ASN A 837 7.51 -8.36 16.20
N VAL A 838 8.77 -8.04 15.95
CA VAL A 838 9.69 -8.83 15.12
C VAL A 838 10.88 -9.34 15.92
N LEU A 839 11.49 -10.44 15.49
CA LEU A 839 12.63 -11.06 16.17
C LEU A 839 13.76 -11.42 15.21
N GLY A 840 14.98 -10.95 15.50
CA GLY A 840 16.20 -11.37 14.79
C GLY A 840 17.22 -12.06 15.70
N THR A 841 17.55 -13.33 15.44
CA THR A 841 18.53 -14.08 16.27
C THR A 841 19.76 -14.57 15.52
N GLY A 842 19.73 -14.59 14.19
CA GLY A 842 20.87 -15.02 13.36
C GLY A 842 22.10 -14.13 13.48
N ASN A 843 23.29 -14.68 13.22
CA ASN A 843 24.51 -13.89 13.12
C ASN A 843 24.55 -13.11 11.81
N ILE A 844 25.15 -11.92 11.85
CA ILE A 844 25.31 -11.04 10.68
C ILE A 844 26.78 -10.98 10.30
N THR A 845 27.09 -11.34 9.06
CA THR A 845 28.44 -11.22 8.50
C THR A 845 28.42 -10.33 7.25
N ALA A 846 28.97 -9.14 7.38
CA ALA A 846 29.21 -8.22 6.28
C ALA A 846 30.65 -8.37 5.79
N THR A 847 30.86 -8.75 4.53
CA THR A 847 32.19 -9.12 4.01
C THR A 847 33.05 -7.93 3.58
N SER A 848 32.48 -6.73 3.51
CA SER A 848 33.18 -5.47 3.19
C SER A 848 33.11 -4.48 4.36
N TYR A 849 33.83 -3.35 4.27
CA TYR A 849 33.71 -2.23 5.22
C TYR A 849 32.38 -1.49 5.01
N THR A 850 31.28 -2.06 5.51
CA THR A 850 29.96 -1.47 5.39
C THR A 850 29.47 -0.92 6.72
N VAL A 851 29.08 0.35 6.71
CA VAL A 851 28.39 1.03 7.81
C VAL A 851 26.89 0.68 7.87
N TYR A 852 26.40 -0.05 6.87
CA TYR A 852 24.99 -0.41 6.68
C TYR A 852 24.65 -1.80 7.22
N ALA A 853 25.49 -2.39 8.07
CA ALA A 853 25.20 -3.68 8.68
C ALA A 853 24.46 -3.47 10.01
N GLY A 854 23.34 -4.16 10.23
CA GLY A 854 22.53 -4.03 11.44
C GLY A 854 21.93 -5.35 11.91
N LEU A 855 21.73 -5.49 13.23
CA LEU A 855 21.15 -6.68 13.86
C LEU A 855 19.65 -6.86 13.61
N LEU A 856 18.98 -5.88 12.99
CA LEU A 856 17.61 -5.99 12.51
C LEU A 856 17.50 -5.53 11.06
N VAL A 857 17.95 -4.31 10.77
CA VAL A 857 17.86 -3.73 9.41
C VAL A 857 19.22 -3.18 9.00
N GLY A 858 19.61 -3.45 7.75
CA GLY A 858 20.86 -2.91 7.21
C GLY A 858 20.75 -1.41 6.93
N ARG A 859 19.91 -1.02 5.97
CA ARG A 859 19.69 0.38 5.58
C ARG A 859 18.22 0.74 5.47
N ILE A 860 17.86 1.95 5.89
CA ILE A 860 16.57 2.60 5.65
C ILE A 860 16.79 3.93 4.92
N SER A 861 16.23 4.08 3.72
CA SER A 861 16.50 5.24 2.85
C SER A 861 15.52 6.42 3.02
N LYS A 862 14.27 6.19 3.46
CA LYS A 862 13.30 7.27 3.75
C LYS A 862 12.98 7.37 5.24
N SER A 863 12.82 8.60 5.73
CA SER A 863 12.51 8.92 7.13
C SER A 863 11.07 8.58 7.57
N SER A 864 10.20 8.15 6.67
CA SER A 864 8.80 7.80 6.98
C SER A 864 8.61 6.35 7.48
N SER A 865 9.68 5.66 7.84
CA SER A 865 9.63 4.29 8.36
C SER A 865 9.23 4.31 9.83
N THR A 866 8.39 3.37 10.25
CA THR A 866 7.84 3.33 11.61
C THR A 866 8.18 2.03 12.32
N ALA A 867 8.26 2.07 13.64
CA ALA A 867 8.35 0.87 14.46
C ALA A 867 7.38 0.96 15.64
N SER A 868 6.72 -0.17 15.93
CA SER A 868 5.77 -0.30 17.03
C SER A 868 5.89 -1.68 17.66
N GLY A 869 5.35 -1.85 18.87
CA GLY A 869 5.52 -3.11 19.61
C GLY A 869 6.99 -3.35 19.99
N ILE A 870 7.44 -4.60 19.94
CA ILE A 870 8.81 -4.98 20.31
C ILE A 870 9.61 -5.42 19.07
N LEU A 871 10.77 -4.78 18.85
CA LEU A 871 11.78 -5.17 17.89
C LEU A 871 12.90 -5.88 18.66
N ALA A 872 12.79 -7.20 18.77
CA ALA A 872 13.68 -8.03 19.57
C ALA A 872 14.89 -8.50 18.76
N TYR A 873 16.08 -8.48 19.36
CA TYR A 873 17.25 -9.18 18.81
C TYR A 873 18.02 -9.94 19.88
N ASN A 874 18.71 -11.00 19.48
CA ASN A 874 19.58 -11.77 20.36
C ASN A 874 20.84 -10.96 20.70
N SER A 875 21.06 -10.65 21.97
CA SER A 875 22.23 -9.90 22.44
C SER A 875 23.55 -10.65 22.24
N SER A 876 23.48 -11.97 22.04
CA SER A 876 24.63 -12.82 21.72
C SER A 876 24.84 -13.04 20.22
N ALA A 877 23.98 -12.47 19.35
CA ALA A 877 24.18 -12.55 17.91
C ALA A 877 25.41 -11.73 17.51
N LYS A 878 26.28 -12.34 16.71
CA LYS A 878 27.52 -11.70 16.25
C LYS A 878 27.23 -10.77 15.09
N LEU A 879 27.73 -9.54 15.17
CA LEU A 879 27.85 -8.63 14.03
C LEU A 879 29.32 -8.62 13.58
N THR A 880 29.62 -9.23 12.45
CA THR A 880 30.98 -9.28 11.88
C THR A 880 31.05 -8.38 10.66
N ILE A 881 31.94 -7.40 10.65
CA ILE A 881 32.17 -6.50 9.50
C ILE A 881 33.62 -6.66 9.05
N ASN A 882 33.81 -7.01 7.77
CA ASN A 882 35.10 -7.30 7.16
C ASN A 882 36.00 -8.18 8.06
N LYS A 883 35.48 -9.36 8.43
CA LYS A 883 36.13 -10.37 9.30
C LYS A 883 36.39 -9.91 10.74
N THR A 884 35.89 -8.74 11.14
CA THR A 884 36.05 -8.20 12.49
C THR A 884 34.72 -8.20 13.22
N GLU A 885 34.62 -8.98 14.30
CA GLU A 885 33.46 -8.98 15.19
C GLU A 885 33.35 -7.62 15.90
N GLN A 886 32.19 -6.98 15.81
CA GLN A 886 31.90 -5.70 16.45
C GLN A 886 31.50 -5.94 17.90
N THR A 887 31.97 -5.10 18.81
CA THR A 887 31.65 -5.16 20.24
C THR A 887 31.12 -3.82 20.74
N ASP A 888 30.40 -3.84 21.85
CA ASP A 888 29.92 -2.66 22.57
C ASP A 888 29.15 -1.68 21.68
N GLY A 889 29.46 -0.37 21.76
CA GLY A 889 28.77 0.70 21.03
C GLY A 889 28.92 0.68 19.51
N ALA A 890 29.71 -0.24 18.94
CA ALA A 890 29.78 -0.45 17.50
C ALA A 890 28.65 -1.35 16.97
N VAL A 891 27.98 -2.10 17.86
CA VAL A 891 26.84 -2.95 17.50
C VAL A 891 25.59 -2.09 17.33
N LYS A 892 24.98 -2.15 16.15
CA LYS A 892 23.75 -1.39 15.84
C LYS A 892 22.60 -2.33 15.52
N ALA A 893 21.41 -2.01 16.03
CA ALA A 893 20.17 -2.67 15.59
C ALA A 893 19.82 -2.26 14.15
N ILE A 894 19.96 -0.97 13.83
CA ILE A 894 19.77 -0.40 12.50
C ILE A 894 21.12 0.11 11.99
N GLY A 895 21.62 -0.41 10.87
CA GLY A 895 22.93 -0.03 10.34
C GLY A 895 23.01 1.45 9.95
N GLU A 896 22.14 1.85 9.01
CA GLU A 896 21.90 3.23 8.61
C GLU A 896 20.41 3.53 8.46
N GLY A 897 20.01 4.74 8.86
CA GLY A 897 18.64 5.24 8.76
C GLY A 897 17.97 5.30 10.14
N LEU A 898 16.71 5.73 10.14
CA LEU A 898 15.97 6.00 11.38
C LEU A 898 14.55 5.43 11.27
N LEU A 899 14.03 5.01 12.42
CA LEU A 899 12.63 4.64 12.62
C LEU A 899 11.96 5.74 13.43
N THR A 900 10.70 6.00 13.11
CA THR A 900 9.82 6.84 13.91
C THR A 900 8.97 5.96 14.82
N TYR A 901 8.68 6.45 16.02
CA TYR A 901 7.99 5.71 17.07
C TYR A 901 6.66 6.40 17.43
N PRO A 902 5.69 5.68 18.01
CA PRO A 902 4.47 6.28 18.54
C PRO A 902 4.75 7.41 19.53
N GLU A 903 3.82 8.37 19.65
CA GLU A 903 3.96 9.50 20.56
C GLU A 903 4.20 9.04 22.01
N GLY A 904 5.22 9.61 22.66
CA GLY A 904 5.62 9.25 24.02
C GLY A 904 6.44 7.95 24.16
N VAL A 905 6.76 7.27 23.05
CA VAL A 905 7.57 6.05 23.02
C VAL A 905 8.94 6.36 22.41
N ASN A 906 10.02 5.98 23.10
CA ASN A 906 11.38 6.14 22.59
C ASN A 906 11.93 4.84 22.01
N GLU A 907 13.07 4.92 21.32
CA GLU A 907 13.74 3.76 20.72
C GLU A 907 14.00 2.62 21.72
N ALA A 908 14.43 2.95 22.94
CA ALA A 908 14.74 1.97 23.98
C ALA A 908 13.51 1.19 24.49
N ASP A 909 12.30 1.73 24.27
CA ASP A 909 11.05 1.07 24.64
C ASP A 909 10.65 0.01 23.59
N VAL A 910 11.12 0.18 22.35
CA VAL A 910 10.76 -0.62 21.17
C VAL A 910 11.84 -1.63 20.82
N ILE A 911 13.09 -1.19 20.68
CA ILE A 911 14.22 -2.04 20.29
C ILE A 911 14.84 -2.66 21.55
N LYS A 912 14.78 -3.99 21.67
CA LYS A 912 15.22 -4.72 22.86
C LYS A 912 16.19 -5.85 22.52
N ALA A 913 17.32 -5.85 23.21
CA ALA A 913 18.27 -6.95 23.20
C ALA A 913 17.88 -7.97 24.28
N PHE A 914 17.90 -9.25 23.95
CA PHE A 914 17.61 -10.34 24.90
C PHE A 914 18.72 -11.38 24.90
N THR A 915 19.05 -11.91 26.09
CA THR A 915 20.03 -13.00 26.19
C THR A 915 19.47 -14.31 25.64
N ALA A 916 20.36 -15.26 25.36
CA ALA A 916 19.96 -16.61 24.94
C ALA A 916 19.06 -17.30 25.98
N GLU A 917 19.26 -17.06 27.28
CA GLU A 917 18.42 -17.60 28.35
C GLU A 917 17.01 -16.99 28.35
N GLN A 918 16.90 -15.67 28.13
CA GLN A 918 15.61 -14.99 28.04
C GLN A 918 14.81 -15.44 26.81
N LEU A 919 15.49 -15.66 25.68
CA LEU A 919 14.88 -16.20 24.48
C LEU A 919 14.36 -17.63 24.66
N LYS A 920 14.95 -18.42 25.58
CA LYS A 920 14.54 -19.81 25.91
C LYS A 920 13.47 -19.89 26.99
N SER A 921 13.30 -18.85 27.81
CA SER A 921 12.50 -18.92 29.05
C SER A 921 10.99 -18.80 28.85
N GLY A 922 10.54 -18.33 27.67
CA GLY A 922 9.16 -17.91 27.44
C GLY A 922 8.94 -16.40 27.60
N GLU A 923 9.88 -15.67 28.19
CA GLU A 923 9.76 -14.23 28.45
C GLU A 923 9.51 -13.45 27.15
N VAL A 924 10.37 -13.65 26.15
CA VAL A 924 10.29 -12.88 24.89
C VAL A 924 9.02 -13.24 24.10
N ALA A 925 8.59 -14.50 24.14
CA ALA A 925 7.34 -14.93 23.52
C ALA A 925 6.13 -14.27 24.18
N TYR A 926 6.11 -14.20 25.52
CA TYR A 926 5.07 -13.49 26.26
C TYR A 926 5.05 -11.99 25.94
N LEU A 927 6.22 -11.35 25.91
CA LEU A 927 6.35 -9.92 25.61
C LEU A 927 5.88 -9.58 24.18
N LEU A 928 6.24 -10.40 23.19
CA LEU A 928 5.79 -10.24 21.80
C LEU A 928 4.28 -10.51 21.62
N ALA A 929 3.65 -11.20 22.58
CA ALA A 929 2.23 -11.55 22.58
C ALA A 929 1.37 -10.71 23.54
N GLU A 930 1.96 -9.74 24.25
CA GLU A 930 1.33 -9.07 25.39
C GLU A 930 0.03 -8.33 25.01
N GLY A 931 -0.97 -8.39 25.90
CA GLY A 931 -2.25 -7.68 25.74
C GLY A 931 -3.27 -8.34 24.81
N LYS A 932 -2.96 -9.52 24.26
CA LYS A 932 -3.83 -10.28 23.35
C LYS A 932 -4.45 -11.51 24.01
N ALA A 933 -5.71 -11.80 23.67
CA ALA A 933 -6.37 -13.06 24.01
C ALA A 933 -5.61 -14.24 23.39
N LEU A 934 -5.68 -15.42 24.01
CA LEU A 934 -4.86 -16.59 23.65
C LEU A 934 -4.88 -16.92 22.14
N VAL A 935 -6.06 -16.87 21.51
CA VAL A 935 -6.24 -17.15 20.08
C VAL A 935 -5.76 -16.04 19.14
N GLU A 936 -5.60 -14.82 19.65
CA GLU A 936 -5.08 -13.68 18.88
C GLU A 936 -3.56 -13.56 18.99
N GLN A 937 -2.93 -14.33 19.88
CA GLN A 937 -1.48 -14.29 20.04
C GLN A 937 -0.82 -14.85 18.78
N ALA A 938 -0.10 -14.01 18.06
CA ALA A 938 0.71 -14.45 16.94
C ALA A 938 1.96 -15.22 17.41
N TRP A 939 2.50 -14.91 18.58
CA TRP A 939 3.70 -15.55 19.10
C TRP A 939 3.39 -16.67 20.10
N GLY A 940 4.28 -17.64 20.19
CA GLY A 940 4.28 -18.70 21.20
C GLY A 940 5.66 -19.32 21.33
N GLN A 941 5.82 -20.26 22.25
CA GLN A 941 7.07 -20.98 22.47
C GLN A 941 6.79 -22.26 23.26
N GLN A 942 7.17 -23.43 22.75
CA GLN A 942 7.14 -24.66 23.53
C GLN A 942 8.29 -24.66 24.54
N LEU A 943 7.97 -24.39 25.81
CA LEU A 943 8.94 -24.26 26.89
C LEU A 943 9.72 -25.57 27.06
N GLY A 944 11.04 -25.45 27.24
CA GLY A 944 11.95 -26.59 27.39
C GLY A 944 12.33 -27.29 26.07
N LYS A 945 11.74 -26.90 24.94
CA LYS A 945 12.07 -27.46 23.61
C LYS A 945 12.56 -26.38 22.65
N ASP A 946 11.78 -25.33 22.45
CA ASP A 946 12.08 -24.27 21.50
C ASP A 946 13.15 -23.33 22.05
N GLN A 947 14.17 -23.06 21.24
CA GLN A 947 15.28 -22.19 21.65
C GLN A 947 14.94 -20.70 21.60
N TYR A 948 13.90 -20.33 20.86
CA TYR A 948 13.47 -18.96 20.62
C TYR A 948 11.93 -18.92 20.53
N PRO A 949 11.29 -17.75 20.71
CA PRO A 949 9.88 -17.55 20.37
C PRO A 949 9.61 -17.91 18.90
N VAL A 950 8.45 -18.50 18.60
CA VAL A 950 8.06 -18.99 17.28
C VAL A 950 6.73 -18.34 16.86
N PRO A 951 6.68 -17.66 15.69
CA PRO A 951 5.45 -17.19 15.09
C PRO A 951 4.46 -18.33 14.83
N SER A 952 3.17 -18.06 15.03
CA SER A 952 2.06 -18.99 14.84
C SER A 952 2.17 -20.32 15.61
N SER A 953 2.99 -20.37 16.68
CA SER A 953 3.10 -21.57 17.52
C SER A 953 1.80 -21.85 18.28
N ASP A 954 1.39 -23.12 18.32
CA ASP A 954 0.25 -23.60 19.12
C ASP A 954 0.49 -23.47 20.64
N TYR A 955 1.76 -23.36 21.07
CA TYR A 955 2.12 -23.30 22.49
C TYR A 955 2.25 -21.84 22.93
N LYS A 956 1.14 -21.26 23.39
CA LYS A 956 1.13 -19.89 23.92
C LYS A 956 1.78 -19.84 25.29
N VAL A 957 2.22 -18.66 25.71
CA VAL A 957 2.94 -18.45 26.98
C VAL A 957 2.13 -17.57 27.91
N VAL A 958 1.89 -18.07 29.12
CA VAL A 958 1.21 -17.38 30.20
C VAL A 958 2.24 -16.98 31.26
N LYS A 959 2.18 -15.74 31.72
CA LYS A 959 3.06 -15.22 32.77
C LYS A 959 2.41 -15.34 34.14
N ALA A 960 3.11 -15.98 35.07
CA ALA A 960 2.75 -16.10 36.47
C ALA A 960 3.41 -15.01 37.33
N ALA A 961 2.67 -14.52 38.31
CA ALA A 961 3.16 -13.57 39.30
C ALA A 961 3.97 -14.31 40.37
N GLN A 962 5.17 -13.80 40.66
CA GLN A 962 6.01 -14.30 41.75
C GLN A 962 5.27 -14.15 43.10
N GLY A 963 5.00 -15.26 43.77
CA GLY A 963 4.49 -15.32 45.14
C GLY A 963 5.61 -15.36 46.17
N ASP A 964 5.23 -15.71 47.39
CA ASP A 964 6.18 -15.88 48.49
C ASP A 964 7.07 -17.11 48.28
N LYS A 965 8.19 -17.16 49.02
CA LYS A 965 9.08 -18.33 49.01
C LYS A 965 8.43 -19.54 49.67
N ASP A 966 8.68 -20.72 49.10
CA ASP A 966 8.28 -22.00 49.69
C ASP A 966 9.13 -22.35 50.94
N ALA A 967 8.82 -23.48 51.56
CA ALA A 967 9.55 -24.00 52.72
C ALA A 967 11.05 -24.27 52.44
N ASN A 968 11.45 -24.36 51.17
CA ASN A 968 12.83 -24.56 50.73
C ASN A 968 13.50 -23.25 50.27
N ALA A 969 12.89 -22.10 50.56
CA ALA A 969 13.33 -20.77 50.15
C ALA A 969 13.38 -20.53 48.63
N LYS A 970 12.66 -21.32 47.84
CA LYS A 970 12.48 -21.11 46.39
C LYS A 970 11.26 -20.23 46.13
N ASP A 971 11.33 -19.36 45.14
CA ASP A 971 10.20 -18.54 44.74
C ASP A 971 9.06 -19.43 44.22
N THR A 972 7.83 -19.16 44.67
CA THR A 972 6.62 -19.76 44.07
C THR A 972 6.02 -18.79 43.06
N TYR A 973 5.27 -19.29 42.09
CA TYR A 973 4.62 -18.45 41.08
C TYR A 973 3.15 -18.84 40.92
N TRP A 974 2.30 -17.83 40.79
CA TRP A 974 0.85 -17.98 40.70
C TRP A 974 0.26 -17.21 39.54
N ALA A 975 -0.70 -17.80 38.83
CA ALA A 975 -1.41 -17.14 37.75
C ALA A 975 -2.88 -17.52 37.76
N THR A 976 -3.75 -16.64 37.27
CA THR A 976 -5.09 -17.04 36.85
C THR A 976 -5.10 -17.23 35.35
N PHE A 977 -5.86 -18.21 34.86
CA PHE A 977 -6.00 -18.47 33.43
C PHE A 977 -7.46 -18.70 33.07
N SER A 978 -7.85 -18.24 31.89
CA SER A 978 -9.09 -18.62 31.23
C SER A 978 -8.95 -18.50 29.72
N ASN A 979 -9.85 -19.13 28.97
CA ASN A 979 -9.92 -18.96 27.53
C ASN A 979 -11.39 -19.00 27.04
N PRO A 980 -11.90 -17.98 26.34
CA PRO A 980 -13.31 -17.92 25.96
C PRO A 980 -13.68 -18.81 24.77
N THR A 981 -12.74 -19.26 23.94
CA THR A 981 -13.05 -19.87 22.63
C THR A 981 -12.85 -21.38 22.56
N ASN A 982 -11.85 -21.90 23.27
CA ASN A 982 -11.41 -23.28 23.15
C ASN A 982 -11.10 -23.87 24.52
N ASP A 983 -11.27 -25.18 24.64
CA ASP A 983 -10.65 -25.95 25.68
C ASP A 983 -9.14 -25.85 25.58
N VAL A 984 -8.43 -25.82 26.71
CA VAL A 984 -6.99 -25.60 26.76
C VAL A 984 -6.31 -26.64 27.65
N THR A 985 -5.18 -27.13 27.16
CA THR A 985 -4.21 -27.91 27.93
C THR A 985 -3.09 -27.00 28.44
N LEU A 986 -2.84 -27.00 29.75
CA LEU A 986 -1.73 -26.28 30.37
C LEU A 986 -0.53 -27.21 30.62
N SER A 987 0.68 -26.72 30.42
CA SER A 987 1.89 -27.52 30.65
C SER A 987 3.11 -26.69 31.03
N VAL A 988 4.09 -27.33 31.66
CA VAL A 988 5.43 -26.81 31.91
C VAL A 988 6.46 -27.86 31.47
N PRO A 989 7.75 -27.50 31.32
CA PRO A 989 8.83 -28.47 31.14
C PRO A 989 8.81 -29.60 32.19
N SER A 990 9.27 -30.79 31.84
CA SER A 990 9.16 -32.00 32.68
C SER A 990 9.92 -31.92 34.02
N ASP A 991 10.91 -31.04 34.11
CA ASP A 991 11.68 -30.73 35.31
C ASP A 991 11.02 -29.69 36.23
N ARG A 992 9.86 -29.16 35.81
CA ARG A 992 9.07 -28.18 36.55
C ARG A 992 7.74 -28.76 37.04
N SER A 993 7.20 -28.12 38.07
CA SER A 993 5.91 -28.45 38.68
C SER A 993 4.82 -27.48 38.26
N LEU A 994 3.63 -28.01 37.97
CA LEU A 994 2.41 -27.26 37.68
C LEU A 994 1.25 -27.93 38.42
N ASN A 995 0.61 -27.19 39.32
CA ASN A 995 -0.65 -27.57 39.94
C ASN A 995 -1.74 -26.60 39.48
N VAL A 996 -2.92 -27.13 39.18
CA VAL A 996 -4.09 -26.36 38.73
C VAL A 996 -5.21 -26.55 39.74
N TYR A 997 -5.90 -25.47 40.10
CA TYR A 997 -6.88 -25.47 41.18
C TYR A 997 -8.20 -24.83 40.76
N ASN A 998 -9.29 -25.39 41.28
CA ASN A 998 -10.53 -24.65 41.52
C ASN A 998 -10.41 -23.88 42.84
N ALA A 999 -11.05 -22.72 42.95
CA ALA A 999 -11.09 -21.95 44.19
C ALA A 999 -12.54 -21.70 44.62
N THR A 1000 -12.89 -22.09 45.84
CA THR A 1000 -14.19 -21.79 46.46
C THR A 1000 -13.99 -20.93 47.69
N VAL A 1001 -15.01 -20.14 48.06
CA VAL A 1001 -14.97 -19.30 49.26
C VAL A 1001 -16.20 -19.58 50.11
N SER A 1002 -16.01 -19.84 51.40
CA SER A 1002 -17.10 -20.02 52.36
C SER A 1002 -16.68 -19.55 53.75
N GLY A 1003 -17.58 -18.86 54.45
CA GLY A 1003 -17.30 -18.32 55.79
C GLY A 1003 -16.08 -17.39 55.84
N GLY A 1004 -15.87 -16.61 54.78
CA GLY A 1004 -14.72 -15.72 54.60
C GLY A 1004 -13.42 -16.44 54.26
N LYS A 1005 -13.39 -17.78 54.17
CA LYS A 1005 -12.18 -18.60 53.89
C LYS A 1005 -12.18 -19.08 52.45
N MET A 1006 -11.03 -19.04 51.79
CA MET A 1006 -10.86 -19.60 50.44
C MET A 1006 -10.26 -21.01 50.54
N THR A 1007 -10.74 -21.94 49.71
CA THR A 1007 -10.28 -23.33 49.65
C THR A 1007 -9.83 -23.62 48.22
N LEU A 1008 -8.68 -24.28 48.06
CA LEU A 1008 -8.17 -24.70 46.75
C LEU A 1008 -8.30 -26.20 46.60
N THR A 1009 -8.95 -26.63 45.53
CA THR A 1009 -9.08 -28.06 45.19
C THR A 1009 -8.26 -28.33 43.94
N GLU A 1010 -7.22 -29.16 44.06
CA GLU A 1010 -6.39 -29.53 42.92
C GLU A 1010 -7.19 -30.32 41.88
N ARG A 1011 -6.95 -30.04 40.60
CA ARG A 1011 -7.57 -30.67 39.45
C ARG A 1011 -6.55 -30.95 38.36
N ASN A 1012 -6.98 -31.60 37.29
CA ASN A 1012 -6.16 -31.81 36.11
C ASN A 1012 -5.80 -30.47 35.42
N ASN A 1013 -4.86 -30.54 34.48
CA ASN A 1013 -4.35 -29.39 33.73
C ASN A 1013 -5.21 -29.01 32.51
N GLN A 1014 -6.45 -29.50 32.42
CA GLN A 1014 -7.39 -29.17 31.36
C GLN A 1014 -8.34 -28.07 31.84
N VAL A 1015 -8.56 -27.08 30.98
CA VAL A 1015 -9.42 -25.92 31.24
C VAL A 1015 -10.48 -25.86 30.16
N ALA A 1016 -11.76 -25.91 30.54
CA ALA A 1016 -12.85 -25.82 29.59
C ALA A 1016 -12.96 -24.39 29.03
N LYS A 1017 -13.56 -24.24 27.85
CA LYS A 1017 -13.92 -22.91 27.33
C LYS A 1017 -14.76 -22.14 28.37
N GLU A 1018 -14.50 -20.84 28.50
CA GLU A 1018 -15.17 -19.92 29.44
C GLU A 1018 -14.97 -20.24 30.93
N GLU A 1019 -14.07 -21.17 31.27
CA GLU A 1019 -13.73 -21.53 32.64
C GLU A 1019 -12.50 -20.74 33.15
N GLY A 1020 -12.54 -20.34 34.44
CA GLY A 1020 -11.41 -19.74 35.12
C GLY A 1020 -10.70 -20.72 36.07
N VAL A 1021 -9.37 -20.75 36.06
CA VAL A 1021 -8.57 -21.58 36.97
C VAL A 1021 -7.43 -20.81 37.62
N LEU A 1022 -6.94 -21.32 38.76
CA LEU A 1022 -5.74 -20.82 39.44
C LEU A 1022 -4.59 -21.80 39.23
N LEU A 1023 -3.43 -21.28 38.86
CA LEU A 1023 -2.21 -22.01 38.58
C LEU A 1023 -1.19 -21.74 39.69
N LYS A 1024 -0.49 -22.78 40.14
CA LYS A 1024 0.72 -22.70 40.95
C LYS A 1024 1.85 -23.42 40.24
N THR A 1025 3.01 -22.80 40.13
CA THR A 1025 4.19 -23.38 39.49
C THR A 1025 5.48 -22.86 40.13
N ASP A 1026 6.60 -23.52 39.84
CA ASP A 1026 7.95 -23.21 40.31
C ASP A 1026 8.78 -22.34 39.35
N GLY A 1027 8.12 -21.71 38.37
CA GLY A 1027 8.75 -20.74 37.47
C GLY A 1027 7.75 -19.80 36.82
N GLU A 1028 8.26 -18.73 36.22
CA GLU A 1028 7.43 -17.58 35.82
C GLU A 1028 6.52 -17.84 34.61
N TYR A 1029 6.85 -18.79 33.74
CA TYR A 1029 6.12 -19.00 32.48
C TYR A 1029 5.50 -20.39 32.38
N VAL A 1030 4.29 -20.47 31.83
CA VAL A 1030 3.50 -21.70 31.64
C VAL A 1030 3.02 -21.76 30.19
N ASN A 1031 3.02 -22.93 29.58
CA ASN A 1031 2.42 -23.12 28.27
C ASN A 1031 0.91 -23.33 28.35
N ALA A 1032 0.20 -22.75 27.39
CA ALA A 1032 -1.21 -22.96 27.16
C ALA A 1032 -1.43 -23.31 25.68
N LYS A 1033 -2.00 -24.49 25.42
CA LYS A 1033 -2.27 -25.00 24.08
C LYS A 1033 -3.77 -25.22 23.89
N ALA A 1034 -4.35 -24.61 22.87
CA ALA A 1034 -5.75 -24.86 22.50
C ALA A 1034 -5.95 -26.31 22.03
N ASN A 1035 -7.02 -26.94 22.52
CA ASN A 1035 -7.43 -28.26 22.12
C ASN A 1035 -8.18 -28.19 20.77
N LYS A 1036 -8.16 -29.31 20.03
CA LYS A 1036 -8.84 -29.40 18.73
C LYS A 1036 -10.37 -29.40 18.83
N THR A 1037 -10.91 -29.89 19.96
CA THR A 1037 -12.36 -29.98 20.23
C THR A 1037 -12.67 -29.35 21.58
N ASN A 1038 -13.94 -28.94 21.74
CA ASN A 1038 -14.46 -28.30 22.94
C ASN A 1038 -15.44 -29.25 23.65
N GLU A 1039 -14.89 -30.33 24.23
CA GLU A 1039 -15.65 -31.42 24.83
C GLU A 1039 -15.62 -31.40 26.37
N LEU A 1040 -14.82 -30.51 26.97
CA LEU A 1040 -14.75 -30.36 28.42
C LEU A 1040 -16.00 -29.64 28.95
N THR A 1041 -16.42 -30.04 30.15
CA THR A 1041 -17.48 -29.37 30.89
C THR A 1041 -16.85 -28.42 31.90
N ALA A 1042 -17.26 -27.15 31.88
CA ALA A 1042 -16.80 -26.17 32.87
C ALA A 1042 -17.30 -26.55 34.28
N ALA A 1043 -16.45 -26.35 35.29
CA ALA A 1043 -16.83 -26.55 36.69
C ALA A 1043 -18.04 -25.66 37.06
N SER A 1044 -18.94 -26.20 37.87
CA SER A 1044 -20.11 -25.45 38.34
C SER A 1044 -19.72 -24.32 39.30
N SER A 1045 -20.60 -23.35 39.50
CA SER A 1045 -20.39 -22.26 40.46
C SER A 1045 -20.23 -22.73 41.90
N ASP A 1046 -20.71 -23.94 42.23
CA ASP A 1046 -20.58 -24.52 43.58
C ASP A 1046 -19.18 -25.14 43.79
N GLU A 1047 -18.50 -25.49 42.69
CA GLU A 1047 -17.18 -26.13 42.71
C GLU A 1047 -16.05 -25.15 42.41
N ASN A 1048 -16.35 -24.00 41.78
CA ASN A 1048 -15.35 -23.02 41.39
C ASN A 1048 -15.95 -21.60 41.31
N HIS A 1049 -15.41 -20.69 42.12
CA HIS A 1049 -15.78 -19.26 42.15
C HIS A 1049 -14.92 -18.42 41.19
N LEU A 1050 -13.97 -19.02 40.48
CA LEU A 1050 -13.17 -18.34 39.47
C LEU A 1050 -13.96 -18.21 38.16
N VAL A 1051 -14.11 -16.98 37.71
CA VAL A 1051 -14.85 -16.61 36.51
C VAL A 1051 -13.88 -16.13 35.44
N ALA A 1052 -14.06 -16.63 34.21
CA ALA A 1052 -13.27 -16.21 33.06
C ALA A 1052 -13.44 -14.72 32.75
N THR A 1053 -12.39 -14.09 32.24
CA THR A 1053 -12.47 -12.73 31.73
C THR A 1053 -13.03 -12.69 30.31
N PRO A 1054 -13.65 -11.57 29.89
CA PRO A 1054 -14.09 -11.38 28.52
C PRO A 1054 -12.93 -11.42 27.51
N ALA A 1055 -13.28 -11.63 26.23
CA ALA A 1055 -12.31 -11.65 25.13
C ALA A 1055 -11.59 -10.30 24.91
N GLU A 1056 -12.24 -9.20 25.30
CA GLU A 1056 -11.67 -7.85 25.24
C GLU A 1056 -11.53 -7.23 26.64
N THR A 1057 -10.61 -6.27 26.77
CA THR A 1057 -10.40 -5.57 28.04
C THR A 1057 -11.57 -4.65 28.35
N GLN A 1058 -12.33 -4.94 29.40
CA GLN A 1058 -13.48 -4.13 29.81
C GLN A 1058 -13.68 -4.13 31.33
N THR A 1059 -14.44 -3.16 31.84
CA THR A 1059 -14.87 -3.16 33.23
C THR A 1059 -16.04 -4.12 33.40
N VAL A 1060 -15.89 -5.12 34.27
CA VAL A 1060 -16.95 -6.06 34.65
C VAL A 1060 -17.57 -5.65 35.98
N THR A 1061 -18.88 -5.86 36.12
CA THR A 1061 -19.63 -5.55 37.34
C THR A 1061 -20.04 -6.84 38.05
N ALA A 1062 -20.07 -6.79 39.38
CA ALA A 1062 -20.45 -7.93 40.19
C ALA A 1062 -21.92 -8.31 39.95
N ALA A 1063 -22.22 -9.61 39.90
CA ALA A 1063 -23.59 -10.09 39.99
C ALA A 1063 -24.28 -9.60 41.28
N ALA A 1064 -25.62 -9.48 41.27
CA ALA A 1064 -26.37 -9.00 42.42
C ALA A 1064 -26.08 -9.85 43.69
N GLY A 1065 -25.64 -9.20 44.77
CA GLY A 1065 -25.28 -9.87 46.01
C GLY A 1065 -23.88 -10.52 46.00
N CYS A 1066 -23.04 -10.25 45.01
CA CYS A 1066 -21.67 -10.74 44.92
C CYS A 1066 -20.62 -9.61 44.99
N LYS A 1067 -19.38 -10.01 45.25
CA LYS A 1067 -18.18 -9.17 45.24
C LYS A 1067 -17.12 -9.78 44.34
N LEU A 1068 -16.37 -8.93 43.64
CA LEU A 1068 -15.29 -9.34 42.75
C LEU A 1068 -13.92 -9.12 43.41
N TYR A 1069 -13.01 -10.09 43.25
CA TYR A 1069 -11.63 -10.01 43.69
C TYR A 1069 -10.67 -10.30 42.52
N ARG A 1070 -9.60 -9.53 42.39
CA ARG A 1070 -8.55 -9.77 41.39
C ARG A 1070 -7.29 -10.32 42.04
N LEU A 1071 -6.59 -11.20 41.33
CA LEU A 1071 -5.23 -11.60 41.70
C LEU A 1071 -4.28 -10.41 41.53
N THR A 1072 -3.68 -9.94 42.62
CA THR A 1072 -2.72 -8.82 42.63
C THR A 1072 -1.86 -8.82 43.90
N TYR A 1073 -0.89 -7.93 43.99
CA TYR A 1073 -0.07 -7.73 45.19
C TYR A 1073 -0.71 -6.69 46.10
N ASN A 1074 -0.55 -6.85 47.42
CA ASN A 1074 -0.87 -5.80 48.38
C ASN A 1074 -0.04 -4.53 48.09
N LYS A 1075 1.26 -4.73 47.85
CA LYS A 1075 2.19 -3.68 47.44
C LYS A 1075 2.83 -4.03 46.11
N ALA A 1076 2.23 -3.57 45.02
CA ALA A 1076 2.66 -3.88 43.65
C ALA A 1076 4.14 -3.54 43.38
N GLU A 1077 4.63 -2.39 43.86
CA GLU A 1077 6.02 -1.95 43.64
C GLU A 1077 7.05 -2.87 44.28
N LYS A 1078 6.70 -3.52 45.39
CA LYS A 1078 7.60 -4.42 46.14
C LYS A 1078 7.36 -5.89 45.83
N LYS A 1079 6.34 -6.21 45.01
CA LYS A 1079 5.84 -7.57 44.78
C LYS A 1079 5.56 -8.33 46.10
N GLU A 1080 5.02 -7.64 47.11
CA GLU A 1080 4.74 -8.21 48.43
C GLU A 1080 3.25 -8.56 48.61
N GLY A 1081 2.96 -9.72 49.20
CA GLY A 1081 1.62 -10.14 49.61
C GLY A 1081 0.70 -10.45 48.43
N LEU A 1082 1.08 -11.40 47.58
CA LEU A 1082 0.28 -11.83 46.44
C LEU A 1082 -1.01 -12.55 46.90
N GLY A 1083 -2.14 -12.21 46.30
CA GLY A 1083 -3.43 -12.81 46.65
C GLY A 1083 -4.59 -12.25 45.85
N PHE A 1084 -5.81 -12.70 46.14
CA PHE A 1084 -7.02 -12.09 45.60
C PHE A 1084 -7.45 -10.91 46.47
N TYR A 1085 -7.46 -9.70 45.90
CA TYR A 1085 -7.87 -8.48 46.59
C TYR A 1085 -9.16 -7.94 46.00
N LEU A 1086 -9.99 -7.34 46.86
CA LEU A 1086 -11.25 -6.74 46.47
C LEU A 1086 -11.08 -5.75 45.30
N GLY A 1087 -12.00 -5.82 44.34
CA GLY A 1087 -12.06 -4.90 43.20
C GLY A 1087 -12.36 -3.44 43.60
N VAL A 1088 -12.52 -2.58 42.60
CA VAL A 1088 -12.87 -1.16 42.84
C VAL A 1088 -14.32 -1.04 43.33
N ASP A 1089 -14.66 0.10 43.93
CA ASP A 1089 -15.97 0.38 44.51
C ASP A 1089 -16.45 -0.68 45.50
N ASP A 1090 -15.53 -1.09 46.40
CA ASP A 1090 -15.78 -2.15 47.38
C ASP A 1090 -16.16 -3.48 46.70
N GLY A 1091 -15.45 -3.84 45.63
CA GLY A 1091 -15.64 -5.10 44.90
C GLY A 1091 -16.86 -5.13 43.97
N LYS A 1092 -17.50 -3.99 43.69
CA LYS A 1092 -18.62 -3.91 42.75
C LYS A 1092 -18.17 -3.99 41.29
N SER A 1093 -16.93 -3.64 40.98
CA SER A 1093 -16.39 -3.77 39.64
C SER A 1093 -14.88 -4.01 39.62
N LEU A 1094 -14.35 -4.47 38.48
CA LEU A 1094 -12.92 -4.51 38.19
C LEU A 1094 -12.66 -4.41 36.69
N LYS A 1095 -11.45 -3.99 36.31
CA LYS A 1095 -10.99 -4.03 34.92
C LYS A 1095 -10.49 -5.44 34.61
N ALA A 1096 -11.20 -6.16 33.75
CA ALA A 1096 -10.87 -7.51 33.33
C ALA A 1096 -9.92 -7.47 32.12
N THR A 1097 -8.83 -8.23 32.19
CA THR A 1097 -7.88 -8.40 31.07
C THR A 1097 -8.10 -9.78 30.44
N PRO A 1098 -8.12 -9.92 29.10
CA PRO A 1098 -8.29 -11.20 28.43
C PRO A 1098 -7.29 -12.27 28.88
N GLY A 1099 -7.72 -13.53 28.87
CA GLY A 1099 -6.86 -14.68 29.20
C GLY A 1099 -6.61 -14.91 30.70
N LYS A 1100 -7.34 -14.21 31.58
CA LYS A 1100 -7.21 -14.28 33.05
C LYS A 1100 -8.51 -14.71 33.69
N ALA A 1101 -8.53 -14.90 35.01
CA ALA A 1101 -9.75 -15.12 35.76
C ALA A 1101 -9.82 -14.18 36.96
N TYR A 1102 -11.02 -13.89 37.44
CA TYR A 1102 -11.26 -13.18 38.68
C TYR A 1102 -12.15 -14.03 39.60
N LEU A 1103 -12.11 -13.76 40.89
CA LEU A 1103 -12.91 -14.49 41.86
C LEU A 1103 -14.23 -13.73 42.07
N GLN A 1104 -15.36 -14.39 41.87
CA GLN A 1104 -16.68 -13.85 42.17
C GLN A 1104 -17.30 -14.62 43.33
N VAL A 1105 -17.56 -13.94 44.44
CA VAL A 1105 -18.01 -14.57 45.69
C VAL A 1105 -19.29 -13.88 46.16
N SER A 1106 -20.26 -14.63 46.67
CA SER A 1106 -21.44 -14.01 47.28
C SER A 1106 -21.05 -13.24 48.56
N GLU A 1107 -21.77 -12.16 48.88
CA GLU A 1107 -21.50 -11.35 50.07
C GLU A 1107 -21.60 -12.16 51.38
N ASN A 1108 -22.42 -13.22 51.40
CA ASN A 1108 -22.57 -14.07 52.56
C ASN A 1108 -21.36 -14.99 52.74
N GLU A 1109 -20.88 -15.60 51.65
CA GLU A 1109 -19.71 -16.47 51.66
C GLU A 1109 -18.41 -15.71 51.95
N ALA A 1110 -18.33 -14.44 51.54
CA ALA A 1110 -17.18 -13.59 51.80
C ALA A 1110 -17.11 -13.05 53.25
N LYS A 1111 -18.15 -13.25 54.08
CA LYS A 1111 -18.18 -12.80 55.48
C LYS A 1111 -17.69 -13.88 56.44
N ASP A 1112 -16.85 -13.48 57.37
CA ASP A 1112 -16.45 -14.34 58.48
C ASP A 1112 -17.63 -14.50 59.47
N PRO A 1113 -18.08 -15.73 59.78
CA PRO A 1113 -19.18 -15.99 60.71
C PRO A 1113 -18.98 -15.41 62.11
N SER A 1114 -17.72 -15.21 62.53
CA SER A 1114 -17.35 -14.72 63.86
C SER A 1114 -17.35 -13.19 64.00
N SER A 1115 -17.16 -12.45 62.90
CA SER A 1115 -17.04 -10.98 62.93
C SER A 1115 -18.09 -10.26 62.08
N SER A 1116 -18.83 -10.98 61.23
CA SER A 1116 -19.72 -10.42 60.20
C SER A 1116 -19.04 -9.45 59.22
N ALA A 1117 -17.70 -9.36 59.26
CA ALA A 1117 -16.92 -8.49 58.40
C ALA A 1117 -16.63 -9.16 57.06
N LEU A 1118 -16.68 -8.37 55.98
CA LEU A 1118 -16.35 -8.81 54.64
C LEU A 1118 -14.83 -9.01 54.50
N ALA A 1119 -14.39 -10.17 54.01
CA ALA A 1119 -12.99 -10.42 53.68
C ALA A 1119 -12.52 -9.45 52.59
N ARG A 1120 -11.48 -8.68 52.87
CA ARG A 1120 -10.91 -7.71 51.90
C ARG A 1120 -9.87 -8.34 50.98
N SER A 1121 -9.27 -9.45 51.39
CA SER A 1121 -8.33 -10.20 50.56
C SER A 1121 -8.17 -11.66 51.00
N PHE A 1122 -7.68 -12.49 50.08
CA PHE A 1122 -7.27 -13.87 50.27
C PHE A 1122 -5.80 -14.00 49.84
N VAL A 1123 -4.87 -13.99 50.79
CA VAL A 1123 -3.43 -13.89 50.53
C VAL A 1123 -2.79 -15.28 50.52
N PHE A 1124 -1.89 -15.54 49.57
CA PHE A 1124 -1.12 -16.78 49.52
C PHE A 1124 0.03 -16.70 50.55
N GLY A 1125 0.09 -17.63 51.51
CA GLY A 1125 1.08 -17.59 52.59
C GLY A 1125 2.42 -18.29 52.27
N GLY A 1126 3.51 -17.78 52.87
CA GLY A 1126 4.84 -18.37 52.83
C GLY A 1126 5.05 -19.51 53.84
N GLY A 1127 5.14 -20.74 53.33
CA GLY A 1127 6.07 -21.80 53.74
C GLY A 1127 6.07 -22.42 55.15
N ASN A 1128 5.42 -21.89 56.19
CA ASN A 1128 5.65 -22.38 57.58
C ASN A 1128 4.46 -23.01 58.32
N GLU A 1129 3.38 -23.40 57.65
CA GLU A 1129 2.35 -24.25 58.26
C GLU A 1129 2.36 -25.63 57.60
N THR A 1130 2.80 -26.62 58.37
CA THR A 1130 2.95 -28.02 57.98
C THR A 1130 1.61 -28.74 58.14
N THR A 1131 1.04 -29.22 57.04
CA THR A 1131 0.48 -30.58 56.79
C THR A 1131 -0.50 -30.51 55.62
N GLY A 1132 -0.56 -31.59 54.82
CA GLY A 1132 -1.13 -31.61 53.48
C GLY A 1132 -2.58 -31.14 53.37
N ILE A 1133 -2.79 -30.22 52.42
CA ILE A 1133 -4.07 -29.68 51.93
C ILE A 1133 -4.92 -28.99 53.02
N GLU A 1134 -4.63 -27.72 53.31
CA GLU A 1134 -5.56 -26.65 53.74
C GLU A 1134 -4.74 -25.44 54.23
N GLY A 1135 -5.00 -24.23 53.72
CA GLY A 1135 -4.28 -23.03 54.17
C GLY A 1135 -4.38 -21.83 53.25
N ILE A 1136 -5.57 -21.27 53.07
CA ILE A 1136 -5.66 -19.84 52.77
C ILE A 1136 -6.08 -19.14 54.05
N THR A 1137 -5.08 -18.57 54.70
CA THR A 1137 -5.26 -17.75 55.88
C THR A 1137 -5.89 -16.41 55.47
N ILE A 1138 -7.07 -16.13 56.04
CA ILE A 1138 -7.75 -14.84 55.92
C ILE A 1138 -7.00 -13.80 56.75
N MET A 1139 -6.67 -12.64 56.17
CA MET A 1139 -6.38 -11.43 56.94
C MET A 1139 -7.63 -10.55 56.99
N GLY A 1140 -8.40 -10.68 58.06
CA GLY A 1140 -9.49 -9.76 58.40
C GLY A 1140 -8.96 -8.53 59.13
N THR A 1141 -9.06 -7.37 58.49
CA THR A 1141 -8.92 -6.00 59.04
C THR A 1141 -7.92 -5.79 60.19
N ASP A 1142 -6.74 -5.26 59.84
CA ASP A 1142 -5.94 -4.49 60.80
C ASP A 1142 -5.31 -3.24 60.15
N VAL A 1143 -6.17 -2.34 59.68
CA VAL A 1143 -5.85 -0.90 59.70
C VAL A 1143 -6.42 -0.33 61.00
N GLN A 1144 -5.94 -0.82 62.14
CA GLN A 1144 -5.82 -0.12 63.43
C GLN A 1144 -5.07 -0.99 64.45
N ARG A 1145 -3.75 -1.18 64.25
CA ARG A 1145 -2.79 -1.31 65.37
C ARG A 1145 -1.35 -0.99 64.93
N HIS A 1146 -1.12 0.27 64.59
CA HIS A 1146 0.06 0.96 65.09
C HIS A 1146 -0.40 1.90 66.21
N GLY A 1147 -0.63 1.29 67.37
CA GLY A 1147 -0.87 1.93 68.65
C GLY A 1147 -0.40 0.97 69.74
N THR A 1148 0.88 1.11 70.11
CA THR A 1148 1.57 0.61 71.32
C THR A 1148 0.99 -0.61 72.04
N ILE A 1149 1.73 -1.73 72.01
CA ILE A 1149 1.45 -2.88 72.87
C ILE A 1149 1.69 -2.50 74.33
N GLU A 1150 0.62 -2.14 75.06
CA GLU A 1150 0.68 -2.02 76.52
C GLU A 1150 0.73 -3.43 77.14
N GLY A 1151 1.91 -3.76 77.66
CA GLY A 1151 2.21 -5.00 78.36
C GLY A 1151 3.69 -5.04 78.72
N ILE A 1152 4.03 -5.81 79.75
CA ILE A 1152 5.41 -6.11 80.11
C ILE A 1152 5.69 -7.52 79.59
N PHE A 1153 6.69 -7.68 78.73
CA PHE A 1153 7.00 -8.94 78.07
C PHE A 1153 8.35 -9.46 78.53
N ASP A 1154 8.47 -10.77 78.73
CA ASP A 1154 9.78 -11.37 78.95
C ASP A 1154 10.60 -11.37 77.66
N LEU A 1155 11.88 -11.73 77.76
CA LEU A 1155 12.79 -11.75 76.61
C LEU A 1155 12.48 -12.87 75.60
N GLN A 1156 11.48 -13.71 75.91
CA GLN A 1156 10.94 -14.74 75.03
C GLN A 1156 9.59 -14.32 74.42
N GLY A 1157 9.18 -13.05 74.57
CA GLY A 1157 7.99 -12.48 73.94
C GLY A 1157 6.67 -12.83 74.64
N ARG A 1158 6.70 -13.43 75.83
CA ARG A 1158 5.49 -13.81 76.58
C ARG A 1158 5.03 -12.64 77.44
N LYS A 1159 3.73 -12.36 77.43
CA LYS A 1159 3.11 -11.28 78.20
C LYS A 1159 3.05 -11.64 79.69
N ILE A 1160 3.60 -10.78 80.55
CA ILE A 1160 3.70 -10.99 81.99
C ILE A 1160 2.81 -10.00 82.72
N SER A 1161 1.86 -10.51 83.51
CA SER A 1161 0.89 -9.71 84.27
C SER A 1161 1.41 -9.25 85.63
N ASN A 1162 2.33 -10.00 86.25
CA ASN A 1162 3.02 -9.65 87.50
C ASN A 1162 4.53 -9.88 87.35
N PRO A 1163 5.29 -8.90 86.85
CA PRO A 1163 6.71 -9.07 86.60
C PRO A 1163 7.48 -9.16 87.92
N THR A 1164 8.21 -10.26 88.13
CA THR A 1164 9.21 -10.38 89.19
C THR A 1164 10.48 -9.60 88.81
N LYS A 1165 11.40 -9.36 89.75
CA LYS A 1165 12.64 -8.62 89.51
C LYS A 1165 13.43 -9.16 88.31
N GLY A 1166 13.66 -8.36 87.28
CA GLY A 1166 14.23 -8.82 86.01
C GLY A 1166 14.20 -7.81 84.86
N ILE A 1167 14.72 -8.21 83.70
CA ILE A 1167 14.74 -7.40 82.47
C ILE A 1167 13.55 -7.79 81.60
N TYR A 1168 12.73 -6.80 81.25
CA TYR A 1168 11.53 -6.99 80.42
C TYR A 1168 11.50 -5.96 79.29
N ILE A 1169 10.63 -6.18 78.32
CA ILE A 1169 10.31 -5.20 77.28
C ILE A 1169 8.95 -4.58 77.61
N LYS A 1170 8.94 -3.26 77.79
CA LYS A 1170 7.73 -2.46 77.96
C LYS A 1170 7.77 -1.31 76.96
N ASN A 1171 6.75 -1.18 76.12
CA ASN A 1171 6.66 -0.18 75.04
C ASN A 1171 7.93 -0.16 74.16
N ASN A 1172 8.40 -1.34 73.75
CA ASN A 1172 9.60 -1.54 72.92
C ASN A 1172 10.93 -1.03 73.53
N LYS A 1173 10.99 -0.74 74.84
CA LYS A 1173 12.23 -0.44 75.55
C LYS A 1173 12.53 -1.52 76.60
N LYS A 1174 13.81 -1.91 76.71
CA LYS A 1174 14.26 -2.75 77.83
C LYS A 1174 14.12 -1.96 79.12
N VAL A 1175 13.33 -2.49 80.04
CA VAL A 1175 13.11 -1.92 81.37
C VAL A 1175 13.55 -2.94 82.41
N ILE A 1176 14.22 -2.46 83.46
CA ILE A 1176 14.61 -3.29 84.60
C ILE A 1176 13.58 -3.06 85.69
N ILE A 1177 12.85 -4.11 86.05
CA ILE A 1177 11.91 -4.08 87.17
C ILE A 1177 12.71 -4.53 88.40
N LYS A 1178 12.84 -3.62 89.37
CA LYS A 1178 13.65 -3.78 90.60
C LYS A 1178 12.86 -4.41 91.73
#